data_AF-A0A9W6Y0D2-F1
#
_entry.id   AF-A0A9W6Y0D2-F1
#
_cell.length_a   1.000
_cell.length_b   1.000
_cell.length_c   1.000
_cell.angle_alpha   90.00
_cell.angle_beta   90.00
_cell.angle_gamma   90.00
#
_symmetry.space_group_name_H-M   'P 1'
#
loop_
_entity.id
_entity.type
_entity.pdbx_description
1 polymer ?
#
loop_
_entity_poly.entity_id
_entity_poly.type
_entity_poly.pdbx_seq_one_letter_code
_entity_poly.pdbx_strand_id
1 'polypeptide(L)'
;MALADVELWRSDFANGFLVAEILSRYYDKDISMHSYDNGIGVKIKKDNWDQLTKIFGRFADLEPLTSKGDIDAIIHCQNGAAVSFLTKLYQCLTKRTIQPTPAAQPPPSGPGTIAAPAGAAKSLDVAEEIPPYAKPTNSAFIRDKMRDPELAETRDQTQLNRKVRDIHSQHEETQQLERLMTDTPDRYSALRSANKATVLRGATKPVRNDDSNPVLMTQQIVREVQIKTINQKGLEKLRATREAKESESLGFSGHSSSGLLGEGRNGVASFDTRGMNGGSNSNPELVQRRRPMDLLNEAVTRKLAGMGLTLKPRGGKDKFENFIDNANEGHIFGDQECAEVIRGIEEEAELLAVAFLDFPREFWKFVGLMYPFFTEHEESHASFRASAELFQVLGHQCVRRDNTAASLLMPEFLLPKFTPLLSRYGCKRAPLLRIIYAFLPNSVLAHIQAIKHLREALANDIPLFVHMLTILIGMENELDDTLVDLYHYYCCIGLETPCDKLRAACLSMLIPFLNYDINLVLDLLPRLTQLSSRHAWWEVKAQLLIVASAFLRMAPTHSVQNEDGAGDMPEEPTRDFTEQIELCLTIIEREFHPEASLNLRRVGLSYLSRNLEQYQELVPLYVDVLLSLPASVRQTMLFASDIEATFEPVSEGDEDGQDNTRSPRGIEHQLPIRGASGATYQLLPLVANWDSIAIAKQVFYEHKNDDSVSADILTVLLKCFEQLLRSHQQPNIRMMYDQMKGYVVLGFSSASTCEISANIVKVALMALGDSETDVFKHVTLVETLQKLVTRNVEDIRQQTVVKLLHDAHVMGPLWAERVLHCVNSLRSMCDADTFKTSLFSIAFEIDV
;
A
#
# COMPACT_ATOMS: atom_id res chain seq x y z
N MET A 1 4.16 18.22 -9.07
CA MET A 1 4.93 19.11 -8.17
C MET A 1 5.11 20.55 -8.71
N ALA A 2 4.04 21.31 -8.99
CA ALA A 2 4.19 22.73 -9.39
C ALA A 2 3.14 23.71 -8.82
N LEU A 3 2.09 23.23 -8.14
CA LEU A 3 1.04 24.12 -7.61
C LEU A 3 0.81 24.02 -6.09
N ALA A 4 1.09 22.88 -5.45
CA ALA A 4 0.94 22.71 -4.00
C ALA A 4 2.12 23.25 -3.18
N ASP A 5 3.35 23.19 -3.70
CA ASP A 5 4.53 23.79 -3.04
C ASP A 5 4.43 25.31 -2.96
N VAL A 6 3.65 25.94 -3.85
CA VAL A 6 3.62 27.40 -3.99
C VAL A 6 2.96 28.12 -2.80
N GLU A 7 2.18 27.42 -1.95
CA GLU A 7 1.51 28.05 -0.80
C GLU A 7 2.28 27.93 0.54
N LEU A 8 3.11 26.90 0.75
CA LEU A 8 3.81 26.72 2.03
C LEU A 8 5.00 27.68 2.21
N TRP A 9 5.86 27.84 1.20
CA TRP A 9 7.07 28.68 1.34
C TRP A 9 6.74 30.13 1.71
N ARG A 10 5.60 30.67 1.25
CA ARG A 10 5.15 32.03 1.59
C ARG A 10 4.91 32.20 3.09
N SER A 11 4.33 31.19 3.72
CA SER A 11 4.07 31.18 5.17
C SER A 11 5.37 31.11 5.98
N ASP A 12 6.35 30.36 5.49
CA ASP A 12 7.62 30.16 6.19
C ASP A 12 8.51 31.41 6.18
N PHE A 13 8.54 32.16 5.08
CA PHE A 13 9.26 33.45 5.02
C PHE A 13 8.55 34.57 5.78
N ALA A 14 7.23 34.48 5.98
CA ALA A 14 6.46 35.50 6.71
C ALA A 14 6.89 35.64 8.18
N ASN A 15 7.42 34.58 8.79
CA ASN A 15 7.91 34.61 10.17
C ASN A 15 9.24 35.39 10.33
N GLY A 16 10.06 35.46 9.28
CA GLY A 16 11.37 36.12 9.33
C GLY A 16 12.50 35.24 9.89
N PHE A 17 12.21 34.12 10.56
CA PHE A 17 13.23 33.19 11.07
C PHE A 17 14.14 32.64 9.97
N LEU A 18 13.59 32.23 8.82
CA LEU A 18 14.39 31.78 7.67
C LEU A 18 15.27 32.89 7.10
N VAL A 19 14.80 34.15 7.11
CA VAL A 19 15.60 35.30 6.68
C VAL A 19 16.76 35.55 7.64
N ALA A 20 16.53 35.41 8.95
CA ALA A 20 17.58 35.46 9.96
C ALA A 20 18.60 34.33 9.78
N GLU A 21 18.14 33.11 9.47
CA GLU A 21 19.02 31.97 9.22
C GLU A 21 19.93 32.20 8.00
N ILE A 22 19.36 32.70 6.89
CA ILE A 22 20.13 33.04 5.69
C ILE A 22 21.20 34.09 6.05
N LEU A 23 20.81 35.16 6.73
CA LEU A 23 21.73 36.24 7.10
C LEU A 23 22.77 35.81 8.13
N SER A 24 22.47 34.85 9.02
CA SER A 24 23.41 34.33 10.01
C SER A 24 24.66 33.70 9.37
N ARG A 25 24.55 33.23 8.12
CA ARG A 25 25.69 32.70 7.35
C ARG A 25 26.64 33.78 6.82
N TYR A 26 26.15 35.01 6.71
CA TYR A 26 26.91 36.16 6.20
C TYR A 26 27.32 37.15 7.31
N TYR A 27 26.53 37.22 8.38
CA TYR A 27 26.69 38.13 9.52
C TYR A 27 26.62 37.36 10.85
N ASP A 28 27.45 36.33 10.98
CA ASP A 28 27.50 35.37 12.09
C ASP A 28 27.71 36.01 13.47
N LYS A 29 28.41 37.15 13.54
CA LYS A 29 28.66 37.91 14.77
C LYS A 29 27.55 38.86 15.16
N ASP A 30 26.66 39.19 14.22
CA ASP A 30 25.59 40.19 14.40
C ASP A 30 24.21 39.55 14.55
N ILE A 31 24.06 38.28 14.17
CA ILE A 31 22.81 37.52 14.26
C ILE A 31 22.99 36.33 15.21
N SER A 32 22.22 36.34 16.29
CA SER A 32 22.09 35.19 17.18
C SER A 32 20.79 34.47 16.89
N MET A 33 20.85 33.25 16.35
CA MET A 33 19.64 32.46 16.07
C MET A 33 18.79 32.16 17.31
N HIS A 34 19.36 32.24 18.51
CA HIS A 34 18.63 32.08 19.77
C HIS A 34 17.70 33.26 20.13
N SER A 35 17.81 34.41 19.46
CA SER A 35 16.93 35.57 19.67
C SER A 35 15.69 35.59 18.77
N TYR A 36 15.59 34.67 17.81
CA TYR A 36 14.47 34.56 16.88
C TYR A 36 13.59 33.35 17.23
N ASP A 37 12.27 33.51 17.13
CA ASP A 37 11.29 32.48 17.48
C ASP A 37 10.51 32.02 16.25
N ASN A 38 10.41 30.70 16.04
CA ASN A 38 9.70 30.09 14.91
C ASN A 38 8.16 30.01 15.12
N GLY A 39 7.61 30.69 16.13
CA GLY A 39 6.18 30.73 16.40
C GLY A 39 5.34 31.41 15.31
N ILE A 40 4.13 30.88 15.08
CA ILE A 40 3.25 31.32 13.98
C ILE A 40 2.45 32.62 14.26
N GLY A 41 2.49 33.14 15.48
CA GLY A 41 1.69 34.30 15.89
C GLY A 41 2.20 35.62 15.30
N VAL A 42 1.30 36.50 14.84
CA VAL A 42 1.64 37.82 14.24
C VAL A 42 2.55 38.66 15.15
N LYS A 43 2.40 38.57 16.47
CA LYS A 43 3.28 39.25 17.44
C LYS A 43 4.73 38.77 17.36
N ILE A 44 4.94 37.47 17.17
CA ILE A 44 6.25 36.84 17.02
C ILE A 44 6.85 37.22 15.68
N LYS A 45 6.06 37.17 14.60
CA LYS A 45 6.48 37.62 13.27
C LYS A 45 6.96 39.08 13.31
N LYS A 46 6.19 39.99 13.90
CA LYS A 46 6.58 41.41 14.03
C LYS A 46 7.85 41.59 14.86
N ASP A 47 8.03 40.85 15.96
CA ASP A 47 9.25 40.92 16.77
C ASP A 47 10.49 40.45 15.99
N ASN A 48 10.40 39.33 15.27
CA ASN A 48 11.48 38.84 14.41
C ASN A 48 11.84 39.86 13.32
N TRP A 49 10.85 40.45 12.64
CA TRP A 49 11.08 41.45 11.60
C TRP A 49 11.60 42.79 12.16
N ASP A 50 11.22 43.19 13.37
CA ASP A 50 11.78 44.35 14.05
C ASP A 50 13.27 44.13 14.39
N GLN A 51 13.66 42.92 14.78
CA GLN A 51 15.06 42.54 14.97
C GLN A 51 15.83 42.58 13.64
N LEU A 52 15.29 42.02 12.56
CA LEU A 52 15.90 42.05 11.23
C LEU A 52 16.05 43.48 10.68
N THR A 53 15.06 44.34 10.87
CA THR A 53 15.08 45.73 10.39
C THR A 53 16.21 46.53 11.03
N LYS A 54 16.54 46.26 12.31
CA LYS A 54 17.69 46.87 12.99
C LYS A 54 19.03 46.42 12.38
N ILE A 55 19.08 45.21 11.85
CA ILE A 55 20.26 44.66 11.18
C ILE A 55 20.39 45.23 9.77
N PHE A 56 19.28 45.31 9.02
CA PHE A 56 19.25 45.96 7.70
C PHE A 56 19.73 47.42 7.76
N GLY A 57 19.32 48.17 8.78
CA GLY A 57 19.78 49.55 9.00
C GLY A 57 21.23 49.69 9.48
N ARG A 58 21.88 48.60 9.90
CA ARG A 58 23.29 48.62 10.36
C ARG A 58 24.28 48.47 9.20
N PHE A 59 23.87 47.80 8.11
CA PHE A 59 24.73 47.52 6.96
C PHE A 59 24.23 48.25 5.72
N ALA A 60 25.05 49.13 5.15
CA ALA A 60 24.71 49.89 3.94
C ALA A 60 24.30 48.98 2.76
N ASP A 61 24.86 47.77 2.72
CA ASP A 61 24.58 46.76 1.70
C ASP A 61 23.17 46.14 1.78
N LEU A 62 22.48 46.28 2.92
CA LEU A 62 21.15 45.75 3.19
C LEU A 62 20.07 46.84 3.31
N GLU A 63 20.45 48.12 3.19
CA GLU A 63 19.53 49.27 3.26
C GLU A 63 18.26 49.08 2.38
N PRO A 64 18.35 48.56 1.13
CA PRO A 64 17.17 48.35 0.27
C PRO A 64 16.10 47.42 0.83
N LEU A 65 16.42 46.63 1.87
CA LEU A 65 15.50 45.71 2.55
C LEU A 65 14.71 46.36 3.69
N THR A 66 15.02 47.62 4.06
CA THR A 66 14.39 48.34 5.18
C THR A 66 13.01 48.93 4.81
N SER A 67 12.51 48.65 3.60
CA SER A 67 11.20 49.11 3.15
C SER A 67 10.09 48.52 4.02
N LYS A 68 9.51 49.36 4.88
CA LYS A 68 8.44 48.93 5.81
C LYS A 68 7.23 48.34 5.07
N GLY A 69 6.88 48.88 3.90
CA GLY A 69 5.79 48.36 3.08
C GLY A 69 6.05 46.95 2.54
N ASP A 70 7.30 46.65 2.16
CA ASP A 70 7.67 45.31 1.68
C ASP A 70 7.67 44.31 2.83
N ILE A 71 8.17 44.71 4.01
CA ILE A 71 8.18 43.88 5.22
C ILE A 71 6.75 43.57 5.67
N ASP A 72 5.88 44.59 5.73
CA ASP A 72 4.48 44.41 6.09
C ASP A 72 3.75 43.50 5.07
N ALA A 73 4.05 43.62 3.77
CA ALA A 73 3.50 42.74 2.74
C ALA A 73 3.92 41.26 2.92
N ILE A 74 5.15 41.00 3.36
CA ILE A 74 5.66 39.65 3.64
C ILE A 74 5.04 39.08 4.91
N ILE A 75 4.92 39.85 5.98
CA ILE A 75 4.31 39.43 7.26
C ILE A 75 2.87 38.94 7.03
N HIS A 76 2.15 39.58 6.11
CA HIS A 76 0.77 39.25 5.76
C HIS A 76 0.64 38.26 4.58
N CYS A 77 1.74 37.67 4.11
CA CYS A 77 1.76 36.69 3.02
C CYS A 77 1.12 37.19 1.71
N GLN A 78 1.30 38.48 1.38
CA GLN A 78 0.77 39.04 0.13
C GLN A 78 1.42 38.37 -1.09
N ASN A 79 0.62 38.17 -2.15
CA ASN A 79 1.07 37.46 -3.35
C ASN A 79 2.24 38.20 -4.01
N GLY A 80 3.34 37.48 -4.26
CA GLY A 80 4.56 38.02 -4.88
C GLY A 80 5.51 38.78 -3.92
N ALA A 81 5.09 39.12 -2.70
CA ALA A 81 5.90 39.90 -1.76
C ALA A 81 7.19 39.18 -1.33
N ALA A 82 7.09 37.89 -0.99
CA ALA A 82 8.24 37.09 -0.60
C ALA A 82 9.24 36.86 -1.76
N VAL A 83 8.77 36.69 -3.01
CA VAL A 83 9.66 36.59 -4.19
C VAL A 83 10.41 37.91 -4.42
N SER A 84 9.69 39.03 -4.37
CA SER A 84 10.26 40.36 -4.53
C SER A 84 11.34 40.63 -3.47
N PHE A 85 11.07 40.29 -2.21
CA PHE A 85 12.01 40.45 -1.12
C PHE A 85 13.23 39.53 -1.26
N LEU A 86 13.04 38.25 -1.57
CA LEU A 86 14.15 37.31 -1.76
C LEU A 86 15.04 37.72 -2.94
N THR A 87 14.45 38.27 -4.00
CA THR A 87 15.19 38.84 -5.13
C THR A 87 16.08 39.99 -4.65
N LYS A 88 15.54 40.93 -3.86
CA LYS A 88 16.32 42.03 -3.28
C LYS A 88 17.40 41.50 -2.33
N LEU A 89 17.07 40.55 -1.46
CA LEU A 89 18.00 39.96 -0.49
C LEU A 89 19.16 39.26 -1.19
N TYR A 90 18.88 38.47 -2.22
CA TYR A 90 19.89 37.82 -3.04
C TYR A 90 20.81 38.83 -3.73
N GLN A 91 20.25 39.89 -4.32
CA GLN A 91 21.05 40.95 -4.96
C GLN A 91 21.92 41.70 -3.95
N CYS A 92 21.41 41.96 -2.74
CA CYS A 92 22.15 42.59 -1.65
C CYS A 92 23.32 41.73 -1.15
N LEU A 93 23.11 40.42 -0.98
CA LEU A 93 24.10 39.47 -0.48
C LEU A 93 25.15 39.07 -1.52
N THR A 94 24.77 38.95 -2.79
CA THR A 94 25.67 38.46 -3.86
C THR A 94 26.26 39.55 -4.73
N LYS A 95 25.73 40.78 -4.63
CA LYS A 95 26.06 41.92 -5.51
C LYS A 95 25.82 41.66 -7.00
N ARG A 96 25.03 40.64 -7.35
CA ARG A 96 24.64 40.29 -8.72
C ARG A 96 23.23 40.79 -8.98
N THR A 97 22.97 41.42 -10.13
CA THR A 97 21.63 41.83 -10.55
C THR A 97 20.92 40.68 -11.25
N ILE A 98 19.65 40.43 -10.90
CA ILE A 98 18.80 39.44 -11.57
C ILE A 98 18.10 40.16 -12.73
N GLN A 99 18.30 39.68 -13.97
CA GLN A 99 17.56 40.20 -15.11
C GLN A 99 16.11 39.69 -15.04
N PRO A 100 15.09 40.56 -15.18
CA PRO A 100 13.71 40.11 -15.22
C PRO A 100 13.48 39.25 -16.46
N THR A 101 12.96 38.04 -16.26
CA THR A 101 12.58 37.12 -17.34
C THR A 101 11.58 37.82 -18.27
N PRO A 102 11.86 38.01 -19.57
CA PRO A 102 10.86 38.51 -20.50
C PRO A 102 9.77 37.45 -20.67
N ALA A 103 8.53 37.81 -20.33
CA ALA A 103 7.36 37.01 -20.70
C ALA A 103 7.36 36.79 -22.21
N ALA A 104 7.08 35.55 -22.62
CA ALA A 104 7.12 35.12 -24.02
C ALA A 104 6.23 36.02 -24.90
N GLN A 105 6.84 36.69 -25.89
CA GLN A 105 6.10 37.32 -26.98
C GLN A 105 5.64 36.25 -27.97
N PRO A 106 4.38 36.28 -28.44
CA PRO A 106 3.94 35.47 -29.58
C PRO A 106 4.58 35.94 -30.91
N PRO A 107 4.68 35.05 -31.93
CA PRO A 107 5.40 35.29 -33.18
C PRO A 107 4.73 36.34 -34.11
N PRO A 108 5.45 36.87 -35.12
CA PRO A 108 5.02 38.05 -35.88
C PRO A 108 4.08 37.69 -37.03
N SER A 109 3.05 38.50 -37.21
CA SER A 109 2.28 38.60 -38.47
C SER A 109 2.17 40.08 -38.86
N GLY A 110 2.88 40.48 -39.92
CA GLY A 110 2.64 41.75 -40.63
C GLY A 110 1.65 41.57 -41.79
N PRO A 111 1.49 42.54 -42.72
CA PRO A 111 1.94 43.94 -42.73
C PRO A 111 0.80 44.95 -43.07
N GLY A 112 0.89 46.21 -42.60
CA GLY A 112 -0.07 47.24 -43.04
C GLY A 112 0.00 48.61 -42.33
N THR A 113 0.89 49.47 -42.84
CA THR A 113 0.81 50.95 -42.91
C THR A 113 0.92 51.87 -41.66
N ILE A 114 2.13 52.49 -41.56
CA ILE A 114 2.50 53.92 -41.46
C ILE A 114 2.22 54.74 -40.17
N ALA A 115 3.33 55.01 -39.42
CA ALA A 115 3.87 56.23 -38.74
C ALA A 115 2.91 57.32 -38.18
N ALA A 116 3.11 58.08 -37.09
CA ALA A 116 4.06 58.34 -35.97
C ALA A 116 3.46 59.55 -35.15
N PRO A 117 4.03 60.20 -34.10
CA PRO A 117 5.02 59.85 -33.06
C PRO A 117 4.61 60.19 -31.58
N ALA A 118 5.40 59.65 -30.62
CA ALA A 118 5.86 60.18 -29.30
C ALA A 118 4.92 60.88 -28.29
N GLY A 119 4.96 60.42 -27.02
CA GLY A 119 4.82 61.30 -25.85
C GLY A 119 4.22 60.69 -24.56
N ALA A 120 5.11 60.45 -23.57
CA ALA A 120 4.88 60.56 -22.11
C ALA A 120 3.73 59.77 -21.41
N ALA A 121 4.17 58.79 -20.61
CA ALA A 121 3.73 58.48 -19.25
C ALA A 121 2.22 58.51 -18.90
N LYS A 122 1.63 57.33 -18.67
CA LYS A 122 0.87 56.98 -17.45
C LYS A 122 0.34 55.54 -17.52
N SER A 123 0.43 54.86 -16.38
CA SER A 123 -0.27 53.65 -15.94
C SER A 123 -1.64 53.40 -16.59
N LEU A 124 -1.93 52.16 -17.03
CA LEU A 124 -3.22 51.45 -16.86
C LEU A 124 -3.20 50.12 -17.65
N ASP A 125 -3.51 49.04 -16.92
CA ASP A 125 -4.14 47.78 -17.35
C ASP A 125 -3.94 47.30 -18.79
N VAL A 126 -3.04 46.34 -18.96
CA VAL A 126 -3.23 45.26 -19.93
C VAL A 126 -3.40 43.99 -19.10
N ALA A 127 -4.61 43.83 -18.56
CA ALA A 127 -5.07 42.55 -18.07
C ALA A 127 -5.18 41.63 -19.28
N GLU A 128 -4.28 40.66 -19.35
CA GLU A 128 -4.52 39.39 -20.03
C GLU A 128 -5.93 38.94 -19.59
N GLU A 129 -6.89 38.93 -20.52
CA GLU A 129 -8.28 38.61 -20.19
C GLU A 129 -8.33 37.13 -19.81
N ILE A 130 -8.18 36.87 -18.51
CA ILE A 130 -8.19 35.53 -17.93
C ILE A 130 -9.50 34.88 -18.38
N PRO A 131 -9.45 33.75 -19.11
CA PRO A 131 -10.65 33.09 -19.60
C PRO A 131 -11.65 32.86 -18.45
N PRO A 132 -12.97 32.85 -18.71
CA PRO A 132 -13.99 32.75 -17.65
C PRO A 132 -13.79 31.59 -16.67
N TYR A 133 -13.16 30.50 -17.12
CA TYR A 133 -12.86 29.32 -16.31
C TYR A 133 -11.60 29.44 -15.42
N ALA A 134 -10.73 30.44 -15.67
CA ALA A 134 -9.50 30.68 -14.92
C ALA A 134 -9.59 31.88 -13.96
N LYS A 135 -10.76 32.54 -13.89
CA LYS A 135 -10.98 33.64 -12.93
C LYS A 135 -10.99 33.11 -11.49
N PRO A 136 -10.42 33.87 -10.52
CA PRO A 136 -10.38 33.44 -9.13
C PRO A 136 -11.78 33.26 -8.56
N THR A 137 -12.00 32.15 -7.84
CA THR A 137 -13.26 31.88 -7.16
C THR A 137 -13.51 32.88 -6.01
N ASN A 138 -14.77 33.08 -5.59
CA ASN A 138 -15.10 33.95 -4.44
C ASN A 138 -14.23 33.62 -3.21
N SER A 139 -13.99 32.33 -2.96
CA SER A 139 -13.16 31.88 -1.84
C SER A 139 -11.69 32.31 -1.97
N ALA A 140 -11.13 32.28 -3.18
CA ALA A 140 -9.77 32.74 -3.44
C ALA A 140 -9.66 34.26 -3.32
N PHE A 141 -10.65 35.00 -3.85
CA PHE A 141 -10.70 36.46 -3.76
C PHE A 141 -10.85 36.96 -2.31
N ILE A 142 -11.70 36.31 -1.51
CA ILE A 142 -11.88 36.64 -0.09
C ILE A 142 -10.60 36.34 0.70
N ARG A 143 -9.94 35.20 0.44
CA ARG A 143 -8.66 34.88 1.10
C ARG A 143 -7.57 35.90 0.76
N ASP A 144 -7.52 36.38 -0.47
CA ASP A 144 -6.57 37.41 -0.91
C ASP A 144 -6.84 38.74 -0.20
N LYS A 145 -8.11 39.19 -0.17
CA LYS A 145 -8.51 40.43 0.54
C LYS A 145 -8.38 40.34 2.06
N MET A 146 -8.50 39.15 2.65
CA MET A 146 -8.25 38.96 4.08
C MET A 146 -6.77 39.13 4.48
N ARG A 147 -5.85 39.08 3.51
CA ARG A 147 -4.42 39.35 3.74
C ARG A 147 -4.09 40.85 3.66
N ASP A 148 -5.05 41.72 3.36
CA ASP A 148 -4.85 43.17 3.40
C ASP A 148 -4.58 43.62 4.86
N PRO A 149 -3.57 44.46 5.10
CA PRO A 149 -3.12 44.81 6.46
C PRO A 149 -4.22 45.50 7.28
N GLU A 150 -5.12 46.25 6.64
CA GLU A 150 -6.25 46.90 7.31
C GLU A 150 -7.30 45.89 7.83
N LEU A 151 -7.50 44.78 7.11
CA LEU A 151 -8.44 43.72 7.47
C LEU A 151 -7.82 42.72 8.45
N ALA A 152 -6.56 42.32 8.22
CA ALA A 152 -5.82 41.39 9.05
C ALA A 152 -5.58 41.90 10.49
N GLU A 153 -5.53 43.22 10.69
CA GLU A 153 -5.31 43.83 12.01
C GLU A 153 -6.62 44.18 12.75
N THR A 154 -7.79 44.02 12.13
CA THR A 154 -9.10 44.32 12.73
C THR A 154 -9.49 43.25 13.77
N ARG A 155 -9.53 43.61 15.06
CA ARG A 155 -9.84 42.67 16.16
C ARG A 155 -11.34 42.44 16.43
N ASP A 156 -12.21 43.31 15.92
CA ASP A 156 -13.65 43.22 16.12
C ASP A 156 -14.29 42.26 15.10
N GLN A 157 -14.73 41.10 15.58
CA GLN A 157 -15.35 40.06 14.78
C GLN A 157 -16.59 40.54 14.01
N THR A 158 -17.34 41.49 14.56
CA THR A 158 -18.55 42.00 13.91
C THR A 158 -18.23 42.92 12.74
N GLN A 159 -17.17 43.71 12.84
CA GLN A 159 -16.68 44.56 11.75
C GLN A 159 -16.01 43.72 10.66
N LEU A 160 -15.23 42.70 11.03
CA LEU A 160 -14.63 41.75 10.09
C LEU A 160 -15.72 41.03 9.28
N ASN A 161 -16.73 40.47 9.96
CA ASN A 161 -17.85 39.78 9.29
C ASN A 161 -18.72 40.69 8.41
N ARG A 162 -18.71 42.02 8.63
CA ARG A 162 -19.36 43.01 7.75
C ARG A 162 -18.50 43.24 6.51
N LYS A 163 -17.22 43.57 6.68
CA LYS A 163 -16.30 43.80 5.55
C LYS A 163 -16.19 42.57 4.63
N VAL A 164 -16.19 41.35 5.18
CA VAL A 164 -16.17 40.11 4.37
C VAL A 164 -17.45 39.93 3.54
N ARG A 165 -18.61 40.29 4.10
CA ARG A 165 -19.88 40.28 3.35
C ARG A 165 -19.89 41.35 2.26
N ASP A 166 -19.34 42.53 2.53
CA ASP A 166 -19.21 43.59 1.54
C ASP A 166 -18.28 43.17 0.39
N ILE A 167 -17.14 42.54 0.69
CA ILE A 167 -16.21 41.98 -0.32
C ILE A 167 -16.90 40.90 -1.17
N HIS A 168 -17.67 40.00 -0.55
CA HIS A 168 -18.43 38.98 -1.27
C HIS A 168 -19.47 39.62 -2.20
N SER A 169 -20.25 40.58 -1.69
CA SER A 169 -21.28 41.28 -2.45
C SER A 169 -20.69 42.05 -3.64
N GLN A 170 -19.56 42.74 -3.45
CA GLN A 170 -18.87 43.47 -4.52
C GLN A 170 -18.34 42.53 -5.61
N HIS A 171 -17.81 41.38 -5.22
CA HIS A 171 -17.32 40.39 -6.18
C HIS A 171 -18.47 39.74 -6.97
N GLU A 172 -19.60 39.44 -6.31
CA GLU A 172 -20.80 38.96 -6.99
C GLU A 172 -21.37 40.01 -7.96
N GLU A 173 -21.43 41.28 -7.55
CA GLU A 173 -21.87 42.39 -8.39
C GLU A 173 -20.95 42.55 -9.61
N THR A 174 -19.63 42.44 -9.42
CA THR A 174 -18.64 42.52 -10.50
C THR A 174 -18.82 41.37 -11.50
N GLN A 175 -19.02 40.13 -11.03
CA GLN A 175 -19.29 38.99 -11.92
C GLN A 175 -20.63 39.14 -12.66
N GLN A 176 -21.66 39.70 -12.01
CA GLN A 176 -22.96 39.96 -12.64
C GLN A 176 -22.84 41.04 -13.72
N LEU A 177 -22.10 42.11 -13.44
CA LEU A 177 -21.77 43.16 -14.41
C LEU A 177 -20.99 42.60 -15.60
N GLU A 178 -19.98 41.75 -15.38
CA GLU A 178 -19.24 41.10 -16.47
C GLU A 178 -20.14 40.21 -17.32
N ARG A 179 -21.00 39.39 -16.71
CA ARG A 179 -21.99 38.56 -17.44
C ARG A 179 -22.93 39.40 -18.30
N LEU A 180 -23.32 40.58 -17.82
CA LEU A 180 -24.15 41.53 -18.56
C LEU A 180 -23.38 42.26 -19.68
N MET A 181 -22.06 42.43 -19.52
CA MET A 181 -21.17 43.04 -20.52
C MET A 181 -20.71 42.08 -21.63
N THR A 182 -20.77 40.75 -21.40
CA THR A 182 -20.34 39.75 -22.40
C THR A 182 -21.43 39.40 -23.43
N ASP A 183 -22.65 39.94 -23.28
CA ASP A 183 -23.79 39.66 -24.17
C ASP A 183 -23.79 40.56 -25.42
N THR A 184 -22.65 40.63 -26.12
CA THR A 184 -22.57 41.18 -27.49
C THR A 184 -22.55 40.01 -28.49
N PRO A 185 -23.44 40.00 -29.49
CA PRO A 185 -23.84 38.77 -30.18
C PRO A 185 -22.93 38.35 -31.36
N ASP A 186 -21.61 38.54 -31.29
CA ASP A 186 -20.72 38.13 -32.39
C ASP A 186 -19.29 37.80 -31.90
N ARG A 187 -19.12 36.57 -31.36
CA ARG A 187 -17.91 35.73 -31.49
C ARG A 187 -18.12 34.45 -30.67
N TYR A 188 -17.98 33.29 -31.32
CA TYR A 188 -18.13 31.91 -30.80
C TYR A 188 -19.53 31.28 -30.91
N SER A 189 -19.82 30.73 -32.10
CA SER A 189 -20.99 29.89 -32.40
C SER A 189 -20.71 28.38 -32.35
N ALA A 190 -19.78 27.88 -31.52
CA ALA A 190 -19.29 26.49 -31.66
C ALA A 190 -19.23 25.61 -30.39
N LEU A 191 -19.89 25.96 -29.28
CA LEU A 191 -19.90 25.08 -28.08
C LEU A 191 -21.28 24.83 -27.43
N ARG A 192 -22.38 24.99 -28.19
CA ARG A 192 -23.74 24.71 -27.69
C ARG A 192 -24.28 23.28 -27.97
N SER A 193 -23.41 22.29 -28.18
CA SER A 193 -23.87 20.95 -28.63
C SER A 193 -23.60 19.76 -27.69
N ALA A 194 -23.38 19.96 -26.38
CA ALA A 194 -23.07 18.82 -25.50
C ALA A 194 -23.87 18.72 -24.18
N ASN A 195 -24.99 19.45 -24.02
CA ASN A 195 -25.81 19.36 -22.80
C ASN A 195 -27.24 18.86 -23.04
N LYS A 196 -27.39 17.77 -23.79
CA LYS A 196 -28.67 17.05 -23.90
C LYS A 196 -28.48 15.53 -23.86
N ALA A 197 -28.10 15.03 -22.69
CA ALA A 197 -28.38 13.64 -22.28
C ALA A 197 -28.71 13.62 -20.80
N THR A 198 -29.97 13.91 -20.51
CA THR A 198 -30.60 13.85 -19.19
C THR A 198 -31.22 12.47 -19.02
N VAL A 199 -30.82 11.70 -18.01
CA VAL A 199 -31.58 10.54 -17.51
C VAL A 199 -32.15 10.89 -16.13
N LEU A 200 -33.46 11.18 -16.14
CA LEU A 200 -34.48 10.89 -15.12
C LEU A 200 -34.08 10.86 -13.63
N ARG A 201 -34.43 11.94 -12.91
CA ARG A 201 -35.05 11.84 -11.56
C ARG A 201 -36.22 12.80 -11.45
N GLY A 202 -37.29 12.32 -10.81
CA GLY A 202 -38.66 12.82 -10.92
C GLY A 202 -38.94 14.20 -10.35
N ALA A 203 -40.10 14.73 -10.76
CA ALA A 203 -40.60 16.05 -10.42
C ALA A 203 -40.89 16.22 -8.92
N THR A 204 -40.23 17.19 -8.29
CA THR A 204 -40.65 17.76 -7.01
C THR A 204 -41.62 18.90 -7.25
N LYS A 205 -42.85 18.76 -6.74
CA LYS A 205 -43.89 19.80 -6.74
C LYS A 205 -43.42 21.06 -5.98
N PRO A 206 -43.88 22.27 -6.37
CA PRO A 206 -43.58 23.48 -5.63
C PRO A 206 -44.37 23.50 -4.31
N VAL A 207 -43.66 23.63 -3.18
CA VAL A 207 -44.28 23.92 -1.88
C VAL A 207 -44.28 25.43 -1.69
N ARG A 208 -45.49 25.90 -1.43
CA ARG A 208 -45.99 27.24 -1.14
C ARG A 208 -45.25 27.90 0.03
N ASN A 209 -44.86 29.16 -0.15
CA ASN A 209 -44.34 30.02 0.91
C ASN A 209 -45.38 30.17 2.03
N ASP A 210 -45.04 29.70 3.23
CA ASP A 210 -45.65 30.13 4.49
C ASP A 210 -44.56 30.86 5.29
N ASP A 211 -44.81 32.15 5.53
CA ASP A 211 -43.93 33.08 6.25
C ASP A 211 -43.88 32.76 7.75
N SER A 212 -43.20 31.68 8.15
CA SER A 212 -42.92 31.34 9.56
C SER A 212 -41.89 30.20 9.71
N ASN A 213 -40.70 30.33 9.12
CA ASN A 213 -39.53 29.50 9.50
C ASN A 213 -38.23 30.11 8.94
N PRO A 214 -37.12 30.16 9.69
CA PRO A 214 -35.88 30.73 9.18
C PRO A 214 -35.27 29.80 8.12
N VAL A 215 -35.07 30.34 6.92
CA VAL A 215 -34.38 29.69 5.81
C VAL A 215 -32.94 29.38 6.22
N LEU A 216 -32.59 28.09 6.16
CA LEU A 216 -31.23 27.57 6.28
C LEU A 216 -30.35 28.11 5.16
N MET A 217 -29.65 29.21 5.43
CA MET A 217 -28.43 29.55 4.71
C MET A 217 -27.39 28.47 5.01
N THR A 218 -26.80 27.87 3.99
CA THR A 218 -25.54 27.11 4.09
C THR A 218 -24.41 28.08 4.47
N GLN A 219 -24.37 28.41 5.76
CA GLN A 219 -23.23 29.03 6.41
C GLN A 219 -22.13 27.97 6.56
N GLN A 220 -21.27 27.82 5.56
CA GLN A 220 -19.91 27.35 5.80
C GLN A 220 -19.15 28.46 6.54
N ILE A 221 -19.40 28.56 7.84
CA ILE A 221 -18.52 29.28 8.76
C ILE A 221 -17.26 28.44 8.91
N VAL A 222 -16.18 28.88 8.26
CA VAL A 222 -14.83 28.53 8.66
C VAL A 222 -14.65 29.05 10.09
N ARG A 223 -14.75 28.16 11.09
CA ARG A 223 -14.36 28.48 12.47
C ARG A 223 -12.84 28.47 12.53
N GLU A 224 -12.27 29.67 12.53
CA GLU A 224 -10.87 29.90 12.83
C GLU A 224 -10.59 29.46 14.28
N VAL A 225 -9.67 28.50 14.45
CA VAL A 225 -9.25 27.98 15.75
C VAL A 225 -8.37 29.02 16.44
N GLN A 226 -8.96 29.81 17.35
CA GLN A 226 -8.19 30.65 18.26
C GLN A 226 -7.57 29.79 19.38
N ILE A 227 -6.29 29.44 19.23
CA ILE A 227 -5.49 28.91 20.34
C ILE A 227 -5.21 30.08 21.30
N LYS A 228 -6.08 30.25 22.30
CA LYS A 228 -5.72 31.02 23.50
C LYS A 228 -4.88 30.13 24.40
N THR A 229 -3.64 30.51 24.66
CA THR A 229 -2.83 29.98 25.75
C THR A 229 -3.60 30.09 27.07
N ILE A 230 -4.07 28.94 27.58
CA ILE A 230 -4.84 28.84 28.81
C ILE A 230 -3.88 28.92 30.00
N ASN A 231 -4.13 29.90 30.88
CA ASN A 231 -3.40 30.09 32.12
C ASN A 231 -3.88 29.04 33.16
N GLN A 232 -3.04 28.04 33.45
CA GLN A 232 -3.37 26.84 34.24
C GLN A 232 -4.02 27.14 35.61
N LYS A 233 -3.63 28.24 36.27
CA LYS A 233 -4.13 28.60 37.62
C LYS A 233 -5.60 29.07 37.65
N GLY A 234 -6.14 29.54 36.52
CA GLY A 234 -7.55 29.96 36.44
C GLY A 234 -8.52 28.78 36.31
N LEU A 235 -8.07 27.72 35.63
CA LEU A 235 -8.86 26.52 35.37
C LEU A 235 -9.02 25.64 36.62
N GLU A 236 -8.02 25.63 37.51
CA GLU A 236 -8.07 24.93 38.81
C GLU A 236 -9.09 25.57 39.76
N LYS A 237 -9.16 26.90 39.81
CA LYS A 237 -10.20 27.60 40.61
C LYS A 237 -11.61 27.41 40.07
N LEU A 238 -11.77 27.30 38.75
CA LEU A 238 -13.05 27.03 38.09
C LEU A 238 -13.48 25.56 38.21
N ARG A 239 -12.54 24.61 38.29
CA ARG A 239 -12.82 23.19 38.61
C ARG A 239 -13.16 23.03 40.09
N ALA A 240 -12.41 23.65 41.00
CA ALA A 240 -12.70 23.60 42.44
C ALA A 240 -14.07 24.21 42.78
N THR A 241 -14.50 25.27 42.08
CA THR A 241 -15.85 25.86 42.28
C THR A 241 -16.97 25.06 41.61
N ARG A 242 -16.67 24.24 40.60
CA ARG A 242 -17.64 23.33 39.98
C ARG A 242 -17.80 22.04 40.79
N GLU A 243 -16.71 21.49 41.32
CA GLU A 243 -16.71 20.33 42.23
C GLU A 243 -17.36 20.67 43.58
N ALA A 244 -17.15 21.90 44.11
CA ALA A 244 -17.86 22.37 45.31
C ALA A 244 -19.39 22.46 45.09
N LYS A 245 -19.84 22.88 43.89
CA LYS A 245 -21.26 22.94 43.53
C LYS A 245 -21.89 21.56 43.28
N GLU A 246 -21.13 20.59 42.78
CA GLU A 246 -21.59 19.20 42.65
C GLU A 246 -21.69 18.50 44.01
N SER A 247 -20.81 18.85 44.96
CA SER A 247 -20.86 18.30 46.33
C SER A 247 -22.02 18.83 47.20
N GLU A 248 -22.65 19.95 46.84
CA GLU A 248 -23.85 20.49 47.53
C GLU A 248 -25.17 19.85 47.04
N SER A 249 -25.15 19.13 45.92
CA SER A 249 -26.36 18.55 45.29
C SER A 249 -26.77 17.17 45.84
N LEU A 250 -25.94 16.54 46.66
CA LEU A 250 -26.25 15.22 47.25
C LEU A 250 -25.80 15.16 48.72
N GLY A 251 -26.64 15.67 49.63
CA GLY A 251 -26.50 15.37 51.05
C GLY A 251 -27.31 16.21 52.03
N PHE A 252 -28.55 15.78 52.34
CA PHE A 252 -29.20 15.91 53.67
C PHE A 252 -30.35 14.88 53.67
N SER A 253 -30.43 13.86 54.52
CA SER A 253 -30.38 13.80 55.99
C SER A 253 -29.85 12.40 56.37
N GLY A 254 -29.09 12.13 57.44
CA GLY A 254 -28.94 12.83 58.70
C GLY A 254 -29.36 11.91 59.85
N HIS A 255 -28.38 11.57 60.70
CA HIS A 255 -28.43 10.92 62.04
C HIS A 255 -28.43 9.39 62.16
N SER A 256 -27.83 8.73 63.16
CA SER A 256 -26.79 9.01 64.18
C SER A 256 -26.74 7.75 65.07
N SER A 257 -25.56 7.16 65.33
CA SER A 257 -25.06 6.76 66.67
C SER A 257 -24.12 5.53 66.69
N SER A 258 -22.88 5.82 67.11
CA SER A 258 -21.93 5.10 68.00
C SER A 258 -22.07 3.59 68.29
N GLY A 259 -20.95 2.86 68.18
CA GLY A 259 -20.64 1.73 69.09
C GLY A 259 -19.82 0.55 68.54
N LEU A 260 -18.51 0.54 68.87
CA LEU A 260 -17.61 -0.59 69.20
C LEU A 260 -17.64 -1.97 68.45
N LEU A 261 -16.42 -2.36 68.03
CA LEU A 261 -15.75 -3.69 68.03
C LEU A 261 -16.49 -4.96 67.56
N GLY A 262 -15.88 -5.68 66.63
CA GLY A 262 -16.15 -7.11 66.40
C GLY A 262 -15.40 -7.70 65.20
N GLU A 263 -14.55 -8.68 65.46
CA GLU A 263 -13.82 -9.51 64.50
C GLU A 263 -14.72 -10.34 63.57
N GLY A 264 -14.23 -10.62 62.36
CA GLY A 264 -14.27 -11.97 61.81
C GLY A 264 -15.36 -12.33 60.78
N ARG A 265 -14.87 -12.97 59.71
CA ARG A 265 -15.50 -13.98 58.82
C ARG A 265 -16.30 -13.53 57.58
N ASN A 266 -15.69 -13.86 56.44
CA ASN A 266 -16.20 -14.62 55.29
C ASN A 266 -17.72 -14.62 54.99
N GLY A 267 -18.06 -14.19 53.76
CA GLY A 267 -19.26 -14.59 53.01
C GLY A 267 -19.18 -13.96 51.61
N VAL A 268 -18.71 -14.67 50.58
CA VAL A 268 -19.53 -15.40 49.59
C VAL A 268 -20.75 -14.58 49.16
N ALA A 269 -20.64 -13.89 48.03
CA ALA A 269 -21.78 -13.25 47.38
C ALA A 269 -22.61 -14.33 46.66
N SER A 270 -23.77 -14.63 47.23
CA SER A 270 -24.82 -15.43 46.62
C SER A 270 -25.54 -14.61 45.55
N PHE A 271 -25.69 -15.22 44.39
CA PHE A 271 -26.62 -14.83 43.34
C PHE A 271 -28.05 -15.01 43.88
N ASP A 272 -28.94 -14.04 43.67
CA ASP A 272 -30.38 -14.29 43.77
C ASP A 272 -31.13 -13.60 42.63
N THR A 273 -31.81 -14.43 41.86
CA THR A 273 -32.76 -14.06 40.81
C THR A 273 -34.18 -14.22 41.36
N ARG A 274 -34.97 -13.12 41.33
CA ARG A 274 -36.41 -13.02 41.00
C ARG A 274 -37.14 -11.98 41.85
N GLY A 275 -37.88 -11.10 41.16
CA GLY A 275 -38.92 -10.27 41.76
C GLY A 275 -39.44 -9.19 40.83
N MET A 276 -40.38 -9.54 39.95
CA MET A 276 -41.07 -8.66 39.00
C MET A 276 -42.11 -7.78 39.73
N ASN A 277 -42.08 -6.45 39.54
CA ASN A 277 -43.24 -5.60 39.15
C ASN A 277 -43.01 -4.11 39.45
N GLY A 278 -43.29 -3.24 38.46
CA GLY A 278 -43.76 -1.86 38.72
C GLY A 278 -43.14 -0.74 37.88
N GLY A 279 -43.57 -0.61 36.62
CA GLY A 279 -43.95 0.65 35.96
C GLY A 279 -43.04 1.88 35.97
N SER A 280 -42.62 2.24 34.75
CA SER A 280 -42.53 3.60 34.17
C SER A 280 -41.18 4.33 34.13
N ASN A 281 -40.82 4.68 32.89
CA ASN A 281 -39.76 5.58 32.40
C ASN A 281 -38.30 5.12 32.51
N SER A 282 -37.93 4.15 31.67
CA SER A 282 -36.53 4.04 31.22
C SER A 282 -36.24 5.11 30.18
N ASN A 283 -35.61 6.20 30.60
CA ASN A 283 -34.79 7.00 29.70
C ASN A 283 -33.72 6.08 29.09
N PRO A 284 -33.58 5.98 27.75
CA PRO A 284 -32.51 5.20 27.13
C PRO A 284 -31.11 5.80 27.34
N GLU A 285 -30.99 6.98 27.95
CA GLU A 285 -29.73 7.67 28.25
C GLU A 285 -29.08 7.29 29.60
N LEU A 286 -29.68 6.37 30.37
CA LEU A 286 -29.13 5.87 31.64
C LEU A 286 -28.68 4.41 31.55
N VAL A 287 -28.26 3.95 30.36
CA VAL A 287 -27.38 2.78 30.28
C VAL A 287 -26.09 3.19 30.99
N GLN A 288 -25.84 2.60 32.16
CA GLN A 288 -24.67 2.89 32.99
C GLN A 288 -23.41 2.91 32.13
N ARG A 289 -22.70 4.04 32.09
CA ARG A 289 -21.34 4.13 31.51
C ARG A 289 -20.42 3.22 32.33
N ARG A 290 -20.31 1.96 31.91
CA ARG A 290 -19.41 0.98 32.55
C ARG A 290 -17.97 1.41 32.29
N ARG A 291 -17.11 1.33 33.31
CA ARG A 291 -15.70 1.68 33.14
C ARG A 291 -15.00 0.57 32.36
N PRO A 292 -14.04 0.89 31.46
CA PRO A 292 -13.34 -0.13 30.69
C PRO A 292 -12.68 -1.21 31.55
N MET A 293 -12.07 -0.83 32.67
CA MET A 293 -11.43 -1.78 33.59
C MET A 293 -12.42 -2.79 34.21
N ASP A 294 -13.67 -2.40 34.44
CA ASP A 294 -14.70 -3.32 34.96
C ASP A 294 -15.06 -4.38 33.92
N LEU A 295 -15.17 -3.97 32.65
CA LEU A 295 -15.42 -4.87 31.52
C LEU A 295 -14.24 -5.82 31.29
N LEU A 296 -13.00 -5.32 31.33
CA LEU A 296 -11.80 -6.14 31.24
C LEU A 296 -11.70 -7.15 32.39
N ASN A 297 -11.99 -6.72 33.62
CA ASN A 297 -12.01 -7.58 34.80
C ASN A 297 -13.06 -8.70 34.66
N GLU A 298 -14.24 -8.38 34.11
CA GLU A 298 -15.31 -9.35 33.85
C GLU A 298 -14.90 -10.36 32.77
N ALA A 299 -14.42 -9.88 31.62
CA ALA A 299 -13.98 -10.70 30.50
C ALA A 299 -12.90 -11.71 30.91
N VAL A 300 -11.85 -11.23 31.59
CA VAL A 300 -10.76 -12.10 32.08
C VAL A 300 -11.28 -13.08 33.14
N THR A 301 -12.15 -12.66 34.06
CA THR A 301 -12.73 -13.57 35.06
C THR A 301 -13.53 -14.69 34.39
N ARG A 302 -14.38 -14.33 33.41
CA ARG A 302 -15.24 -15.26 32.69
C ARG A 302 -14.41 -16.27 31.91
N LYS A 303 -13.39 -15.82 31.18
CA LYS A 303 -12.53 -16.67 30.37
C LYS A 303 -11.67 -17.61 31.23
N LEU A 304 -11.05 -17.09 32.30
CA LEU A 304 -10.28 -17.92 33.24
C LEU A 304 -11.15 -18.98 33.92
N ALA A 305 -12.37 -18.65 34.31
CA ALA A 305 -13.32 -19.61 34.88
C ALA A 305 -13.70 -20.71 33.87
N GLY A 306 -13.92 -20.34 32.61
CA GLY A 306 -14.20 -21.30 31.52
C GLY A 306 -13.02 -22.23 31.22
N MET A 307 -11.79 -21.77 31.43
CA MET A 307 -10.56 -22.57 31.26
C MET A 307 -10.16 -23.34 32.52
N GLY A 308 -10.86 -23.16 33.65
CA GLY A 308 -10.51 -23.79 34.93
C GLY A 308 -9.23 -23.24 35.58
N LEU A 309 -8.82 -22.02 35.21
CA LEU A 309 -7.59 -21.38 35.68
C LEU A 309 -7.87 -20.40 36.83
N THR A 310 -6.96 -20.33 37.81
CA THR A 310 -7.08 -19.41 38.96
C THR A 310 -5.85 -18.52 39.10
N LEU A 311 -6.07 -17.21 39.21
CA LEU A 311 -5.01 -16.23 39.47
C LEU A 311 -4.56 -16.29 40.93
N LYS A 312 -3.24 -16.16 41.18
CA LYS A 312 -2.75 -15.88 42.53
C LYS A 312 -3.16 -14.46 42.93
N PRO A 313 -3.85 -14.26 44.07
CA PRO A 313 -4.29 -12.93 44.47
C PRO A 313 -3.09 -12.05 44.85
N ARG A 314 -2.94 -10.92 44.16
CA ARG A 314 -2.04 -9.83 44.54
C ARG A 314 -2.88 -8.69 45.10
N GLY A 315 -2.74 -8.43 46.39
CA GLY A 315 -3.57 -7.45 47.09
C GLY A 315 -3.47 -6.05 46.45
N GLY A 316 -4.62 -5.43 46.19
CA GLY A 316 -4.73 -4.04 45.75
C GLY A 316 -4.73 -3.78 44.23
N LYS A 317 -4.67 -4.82 43.39
CA LYS A 317 -4.70 -4.69 41.92
C LYS A 317 -6.01 -5.15 41.30
N ASP A 318 -6.38 -4.54 40.18
CA ASP A 318 -7.47 -4.99 39.32
C ASP A 318 -7.20 -6.42 38.80
N LYS A 319 -8.25 -7.20 38.53
CA LYS A 319 -8.09 -8.61 38.06
C LYS A 319 -7.38 -8.70 36.72
N PHE A 320 -7.67 -7.76 35.81
CA PHE A 320 -6.99 -7.63 34.53
C PHE A 320 -5.50 -7.35 34.72
N GLU A 321 -5.13 -6.36 35.55
CA GLU A 321 -3.72 -6.08 35.86
C GLU A 321 -3.03 -7.28 36.53
N ASN A 322 -3.72 -7.96 37.45
CA ASN A 322 -3.20 -9.18 38.07
C ASN A 322 -2.97 -10.27 37.00
N PHE A 323 -3.87 -10.44 36.03
CA PHE A 323 -3.66 -11.37 34.92
C PHE A 323 -2.39 -11.05 34.13
N ILE A 324 -2.18 -9.78 33.75
CA ILE A 324 -0.97 -9.34 33.04
C ILE A 324 0.30 -9.65 33.84
N ASP A 325 0.32 -9.34 35.13
CA ASP A 325 1.48 -9.64 35.99
C ASP A 325 1.79 -11.14 36.03
N ASN A 326 0.77 -11.98 36.15
CA ASN A 326 0.94 -13.44 36.19
C ASN A 326 1.34 -14.00 34.81
N ALA A 327 0.90 -13.37 33.72
CA ALA A 327 1.31 -13.73 32.35
C ALA A 327 2.79 -13.43 32.11
N ASN A 328 3.30 -12.28 32.57
CA ASN A 328 4.71 -11.92 32.41
C ASN A 328 5.65 -12.73 33.32
N GLU A 329 5.16 -13.26 34.44
CA GLU A 329 5.95 -14.11 35.33
C GLU A 329 6.21 -15.52 34.79
N GLY A 330 5.55 -15.92 33.68
CA GLY A 330 5.85 -17.14 32.91
C GLY A 330 5.67 -18.49 33.64
N HIS A 331 5.32 -18.48 34.93
CA HIS A 331 5.25 -19.68 35.78
C HIS A 331 3.83 -20.17 36.05
N ILE A 332 2.80 -19.45 35.58
CA ILE A 332 1.40 -19.66 35.96
C ILE A 332 0.52 -19.99 34.75
N PHE A 333 0.86 -19.47 33.57
CA PHE A 333 0.15 -19.73 32.32
C PHE A 333 1.11 -20.28 31.28
N GLY A 334 0.67 -21.25 30.48
CA GLY A 334 1.32 -21.54 29.20
C GLY A 334 1.06 -20.42 28.19
N ASP A 335 1.98 -20.22 27.23
CA ASP A 335 1.87 -19.15 26.23
C ASP A 335 0.55 -19.19 25.44
N GLN A 336 0.05 -20.40 25.16
CA GLN A 336 -1.23 -20.59 24.49
C GLN A 336 -2.42 -20.21 25.39
N GLU A 337 -2.37 -20.56 26.67
CA GLU A 337 -3.44 -20.23 27.62
C GLU A 337 -3.54 -18.71 27.82
N CYS A 338 -2.39 -18.03 27.89
CA CYS A 338 -2.34 -16.58 27.93
C CYS A 338 -2.98 -15.96 26.68
N ALA A 339 -2.66 -16.48 25.49
CA ALA A 339 -3.23 -16.01 24.23
C ALA A 339 -4.76 -16.22 24.17
N GLU A 340 -5.26 -17.36 24.65
CA GLU A 340 -6.71 -17.64 24.71
C GLU A 340 -7.46 -16.69 25.66
N VAL A 341 -6.85 -16.31 26.79
CA VAL A 341 -7.46 -15.33 27.70
C VAL A 341 -7.55 -13.96 27.03
N ILE A 342 -6.51 -13.55 26.30
CA ILE A 342 -6.50 -12.27 25.56
C ILE A 342 -7.56 -12.28 24.45
N ARG A 343 -7.66 -13.36 23.66
CA ARG A 343 -8.70 -13.51 22.63
C ARG A 343 -10.11 -13.49 23.23
N GLY A 344 -10.31 -14.04 24.42
CA GLY A 344 -11.59 -13.98 25.13
C GLY A 344 -12.07 -12.55 25.44
N ILE A 345 -11.18 -11.54 25.41
CA ILE A 345 -11.56 -10.13 25.60
C ILE A 345 -12.26 -9.58 24.34
N GLU A 346 -12.00 -10.17 23.16
CA GLU A 346 -12.61 -9.73 21.90
C GLU A 346 -14.13 -9.86 21.90
N GLU A 347 -14.68 -10.82 22.66
CA GLU A 347 -16.13 -10.98 22.87
C GLU A 347 -16.80 -9.70 23.43
N GLU A 348 -16.05 -8.87 24.15
CA GLU A 348 -16.52 -7.61 24.75
C GLU A 348 -16.04 -6.36 23.99
N ALA A 349 -15.44 -6.52 22.80
CA ALA A 349 -14.76 -5.44 22.10
C ALA A 349 -15.68 -4.26 21.75
N GLU A 350 -16.95 -4.50 21.39
CA GLU A 350 -17.90 -3.44 21.08
C GLU A 350 -18.21 -2.57 22.31
N LEU A 351 -18.47 -3.21 23.46
CA LEU A 351 -18.73 -2.49 24.72
C LEU A 351 -17.47 -1.78 25.24
N LEU A 352 -16.30 -2.42 25.09
CA LEU A 352 -15.02 -1.83 25.44
C LEU A 352 -14.71 -0.61 24.57
N ALA A 353 -14.99 -0.66 23.27
CA ALA A 353 -14.81 0.48 22.38
C ALA A 353 -15.65 1.70 22.83
N VAL A 354 -16.94 1.50 23.11
CA VAL A 354 -17.81 2.57 23.65
C VAL A 354 -17.24 3.12 24.96
N ALA A 355 -16.82 2.25 25.88
CA ALA A 355 -16.28 2.65 27.16
C ALA A 355 -14.94 3.40 27.04
N PHE A 356 -14.05 3.00 26.13
CA PHE A 356 -12.77 3.68 25.91
C PHE A 356 -12.95 5.06 25.28
N LEU A 357 -13.93 5.24 24.40
CA LEU A 357 -14.29 6.54 23.84
C LEU A 357 -14.89 7.48 24.91
N ASP A 358 -15.71 6.94 25.81
CA ASP A 358 -16.26 7.70 26.95
C ASP A 358 -15.19 8.04 28.02
N PHE A 359 -14.19 7.17 28.19
CA PHE A 359 -13.11 7.31 29.17
C PHE A 359 -11.69 7.18 28.55
N PRO A 360 -11.22 8.15 27.73
CA PRO A 360 -9.96 8.03 26.99
C PRO A 360 -8.70 7.84 27.86
N ARG A 361 -8.71 8.31 29.11
CA ARG A 361 -7.59 8.10 30.04
C ARG A 361 -7.42 6.65 30.48
N GLU A 362 -8.52 5.89 30.56
CA GLU A 362 -8.48 4.46 30.87
C GLU A 362 -7.91 3.68 29.68
N PHE A 363 -8.08 4.18 28.45
CA PHE A 363 -7.42 3.63 27.27
C PHE A 363 -5.89 3.75 27.39
N TRP A 364 -5.36 4.91 27.81
CA TRP A 364 -3.92 5.05 28.08
C TRP A 364 -3.41 4.05 29.13
N LYS A 365 -4.18 3.82 30.21
CA LYS A 365 -3.87 2.80 31.23
C LYS A 365 -3.83 1.40 30.59
N PHE A 366 -4.83 1.06 29.79
CA PHE A 366 -4.88 -0.21 29.05
C PHE A 366 -3.68 -0.40 28.13
N VAL A 367 -3.32 0.61 27.31
CA VAL A 367 -2.13 0.57 26.45
C VAL A 367 -0.86 0.34 27.28
N GLY A 368 -0.76 1.01 28.44
CA GLY A 368 0.35 0.83 29.37
C GLY A 368 0.44 -0.58 29.96
N LEU A 369 -0.70 -1.18 30.32
CA LEU A 369 -0.77 -2.55 30.84
C LEU A 369 -0.44 -3.60 29.78
N MET A 370 -0.82 -3.39 28.52
CA MET A 370 -0.56 -4.32 27.41
C MET A 370 0.85 -4.16 26.81
N TYR A 371 1.55 -3.06 27.12
CA TYR A 371 2.90 -2.78 26.61
C TYR A 371 3.93 -3.91 26.79
N PRO A 372 3.99 -4.63 27.95
CA PRO A 372 4.92 -5.73 28.16
C PRO A 372 4.83 -6.82 27.08
N PHE A 373 3.61 -7.15 26.61
CA PHE A 373 3.42 -8.16 25.57
C PHE A 373 4.07 -7.77 24.24
N PHE A 374 4.17 -6.47 23.95
CA PHE A 374 4.83 -5.95 22.76
C PHE A 374 6.35 -5.80 22.94
N THR A 375 6.85 -5.65 24.17
CA THR A 375 8.30 -5.54 24.43
C THR A 375 8.99 -6.87 24.60
N GLU A 376 8.43 -7.77 25.40
CA GLU A 376 9.12 -8.97 25.93
C GLU A 376 9.05 -10.15 24.96
N HIS A 377 7.98 -10.24 24.17
CA HIS A 377 7.76 -11.34 23.24
C HIS A 377 8.18 -11.02 21.80
N GLU A 378 8.55 -12.04 21.03
CA GLU A 378 8.77 -11.94 19.58
C GLU A 378 7.45 -11.84 18.80
N GLU A 379 7.50 -11.38 17.55
CA GLU A 379 6.31 -11.26 16.66
C GLU A 379 5.56 -12.58 16.48
N SER A 380 6.27 -13.71 16.46
CA SER A 380 5.70 -15.06 16.28
C SER A 380 5.01 -15.61 17.53
N HIS A 381 5.28 -15.02 18.69
CA HIS A 381 4.77 -15.49 19.98
C HIS A 381 3.23 -15.38 20.05
N ALA A 382 2.58 -16.36 20.67
CA ALA A 382 1.13 -16.43 20.74
C ALA A 382 0.52 -15.19 21.42
N SER A 383 1.06 -14.77 22.57
CA SER A 383 0.59 -13.59 23.30
C SER A 383 0.80 -12.27 22.55
N PHE A 384 1.87 -12.15 21.76
CA PHE A 384 2.10 -10.97 20.92
C PHE A 384 1.02 -10.87 19.84
N ARG A 385 0.75 -11.99 19.13
CA ARG A 385 -0.27 -12.05 18.09
C ARG A 385 -1.67 -11.77 18.64
N ALA A 386 -2.06 -12.45 19.71
CA ALA A 386 -3.35 -12.22 20.37
C ALA A 386 -3.52 -10.77 20.85
N SER A 387 -2.46 -10.16 21.39
CA SER A 387 -2.49 -8.75 21.79
C SER A 387 -2.64 -7.81 20.58
N ALA A 388 -1.93 -8.08 19.48
CA ALA A 388 -2.04 -7.28 18.28
C ALA A 388 -3.41 -7.42 17.59
N GLU A 389 -3.99 -8.62 17.61
CA GLU A 389 -5.35 -8.92 17.13
C GLU A 389 -6.39 -8.14 17.95
N LEU A 390 -6.35 -8.24 19.28
CA LEU A 390 -7.25 -7.50 20.18
C LEU A 390 -7.20 -5.99 19.94
N PHE A 391 -6.01 -5.40 19.79
CA PHE A 391 -5.87 -3.97 19.50
C PHE A 391 -6.48 -3.58 18.15
N GLN A 392 -6.31 -4.41 17.11
CA GLN A 392 -6.92 -4.16 15.80
C GLN A 392 -8.44 -4.23 15.88
N VAL A 393 -9.00 -5.26 16.53
CA VAL A 393 -10.44 -5.41 16.73
C VAL A 393 -11.01 -4.20 17.51
N LEU A 394 -10.37 -3.82 18.62
CA LEU A 394 -10.80 -2.64 19.40
C LEU A 394 -10.71 -1.35 18.57
N GLY A 395 -9.66 -1.16 17.78
CA GLY A 395 -9.51 -0.02 16.89
C GLY A 395 -10.67 0.09 15.91
N HIS A 396 -10.95 -1.00 15.18
CA HIS A 396 -12.06 -1.04 14.22
C HIS A 396 -13.41 -0.77 14.88
N GLN A 397 -13.65 -1.30 16.08
CA GLN A 397 -14.89 -1.04 16.82
C GLN A 397 -14.99 0.43 17.30
N CYS A 398 -13.88 1.03 17.73
CA CYS A 398 -13.82 2.45 18.07
C CYS A 398 -14.16 3.33 16.85
N VAL A 399 -13.56 3.04 15.69
CA VAL A 399 -13.82 3.77 14.44
C VAL A 399 -15.30 3.62 14.04
N ARG A 400 -15.83 2.39 14.03
CA ARG A 400 -17.25 2.12 13.74
C ARG A 400 -18.20 2.93 14.62
N ARG A 401 -17.81 3.22 15.87
CA ARG A 401 -18.63 3.98 16.82
C ARG A 401 -18.49 5.49 16.65
N ASP A 402 -17.26 5.99 16.60
CA ASP A 402 -16.93 7.40 16.40
C ASP A 402 -15.55 7.55 15.74
N ASN A 403 -15.55 7.77 14.42
CA ASN A 403 -14.35 7.97 13.62
C ASN A 403 -13.42 9.07 14.18
N THR A 404 -13.99 10.18 14.66
CA THR A 404 -13.21 11.36 15.06
C THR A 404 -12.57 11.13 16.41
N ALA A 405 -13.34 10.65 17.38
CA ALA A 405 -12.82 10.35 18.71
C ALA A 405 -11.80 9.19 18.69
N ALA A 406 -12.05 8.14 17.88
CA ALA A 406 -11.11 7.04 17.69
C ALA A 406 -9.76 7.53 17.12
N SER A 407 -9.81 8.41 16.12
CA SER A 407 -8.61 8.97 15.49
C SER A 407 -7.74 9.77 16.46
N LEU A 408 -8.32 10.38 17.50
CA LEU A 408 -7.57 11.10 18.54
C LEU A 408 -6.85 10.16 19.52
N LEU A 409 -7.35 8.94 19.72
CA LEU A 409 -6.67 7.96 20.59
C LEU A 409 -5.30 7.56 20.04
N MET A 410 -5.15 7.57 18.70
CA MET A 410 -3.93 7.19 18.02
C MET A 410 -2.74 8.11 18.37
N PRO A 411 -2.74 9.43 18.08
CA PRO A 411 -1.60 10.29 18.36
C PRO A 411 -1.44 10.57 19.86
N GLU A 412 -2.51 10.56 20.65
CA GLU A 412 -2.43 10.87 22.10
C GLU A 412 -1.92 9.70 22.94
N PHE A 413 -2.32 8.46 22.62
CA PHE A 413 -2.07 7.32 23.52
C PHE A 413 -1.27 6.17 22.88
N LEU A 414 -1.52 5.83 21.60
CA LEU A 414 -0.82 4.74 20.93
C LEU A 414 0.58 5.15 20.46
N LEU A 415 0.65 6.22 19.67
CA LEU A 415 1.89 6.63 19.01
C LEU A 415 3.04 6.90 20.01
N PRO A 416 2.84 7.60 21.15
CA PRO A 416 3.92 7.84 22.11
C PRO A 416 4.49 6.56 22.73
N LYS A 417 3.66 5.52 22.89
CA LYS A 417 4.09 4.21 23.41
C LYS A 417 4.75 3.35 22.35
N PHE A 418 4.30 3.45 21.10
CA PHE A 418 4.79 2.62 20.00
C PHE A 418 6.04 3.17 19.33
N THR A 419 6.28 4.49 19.34
CA THR A 419 7.49 5.09 18.75
C THR A 419 8.81 4.46 19.23
N PRO A 420 9.03 4.19 20.54
CA PRO A 420 10.21 3.46 21.00
C PRO A 420 10.29 2.02 20.47
N LEU A 421 9.15 1.35 20.29
CA LEU A 421 9.09 -0.02 19.77
C LEU A 421 9.42 -0.06 18.27
N LEU A 422 8.87 0.88 17.50
CA LEU A 422 9.13 1.04 16.07
C LEU A 422 10.62 1.30 15.79
N SER A 423 11.26 2.08 16.68
CA SER A 423 12.69 2.39 16.61
C SER A 423 13.57 1.19 16.96
N ARG A 424 13.20 0.43 18.00
CA ARG A 424 14.02 -0.66 18.53
C ARG A 424 13.85 -1.99 17.79
N TYR A 425 12.65 -2.30 17.29
CA TYR A 425 12.32 -3.63 16.80
C TYR A 425 11.83 -3.60 15.34
N GLY A 426 12.73 -3.94 14.41
CA GLY A 426 12.42 -3.98 12.97
C GLY A 426 11.27 -4.93 12.60
N CYS A 427 11.26 -6.15 13.14
CA CYS A 427 10.24 -7.15 12.87
C CYS A 427 8.84 -6.77 13.35
N LYS A 428 8.74 -5.93 14.40
CA LYS A 428 7.46 -5.53 15.00
C LYS A 428 6.82 -4.34 14.29
N ARG A 429 7.50 -3.69 13.34
CA ARG A 429 7.01 -2.47 12.68
C ARG A 429 5.67 -2.68 11.97
N ALA A 430 5.56 -3.72 11.15
CA ALA A 430 4.33 -4.00 10.41
C ALA A 430 3.10 -4.25 11.31
N PRO A 431 3.12 -5.16 12.30
CA PRO A 431 1.98 -5.35 13.18
C PRO A 431 1.66 -4.10 14.03
N LEU A 432 2.66 -3.36 14.49
CA LEU A 432 2.42 -2.12 15.25
C LEU A 432 1.78 -1.01 14.40
N LEU A 433 2.20 -0.87 13.14
CA LEU A 433 1.58 0.06 12.20
C LEU A 433 0.14 -0.34 11.84
N ARG A 434 -0.16 -1.64 11.73
CA ARG A 434 -1.55 -2.13 11.56
C ARG A 434 -2.44 -1.73 12.72
N ILE A 435 -1.93 -1.85 13.95
CA ILE A 435 -2.66 -1.37 15.14
C ILE A 435 -2.92 0.14 15.04
N ILE A 436 -1.93 0.94 14.62
CA ILE A 436 -2.11 2.39 14.45
C ILE A 436 -3.21 2.69 13.42
N TYR A 437 -3.20 2.01 12.26
CA TYR A 437 -4.20 2.20 11.20
C TYR A 437 -5.60 1.71 11.60
N ALA A 438 -5.72 0.70 12.46
CA ALA A 438 -7.01 0.19 12.91
C ALA A 438 -7.85 1.23 13.67
N PHE A 439 -7.22 2.25 14.27
CA PHE A 439 -7.90 3.35 14.98
C PHE A 439 -8.24 4.55 14.08
N LEU A 440 -8.06 4.42 12.76
CA LEU A 440 -8.32 5.47 11.78
C LEU A 440 -9.47 5.04 10.85
N PRO A 441 -10.31 5.99 10.40
CA PRO A 441 -11.25 5.71 9.32
C PRO A 441 -10.47 5.45 8.03
N ASN A 442 -10.95 4.48 7.24
CA ASN A 442 -10.38 4.12 5.94
C ASN A 442 -10.64 5.25 4.92
N SER A 443 -9.84 6.31 5.01
CA SER A 443 -9.94 7.51 4.19
C SER A 443 -8.56 8.11 4.01
N VAL A 444 -8.28 8.57 2.79
CA VAL A 444 -6.99 9.17 2.44
C VAL A 444 -6.61 10.31 3.40
N LEU A 445 -7.56 11.18 3.74
CA LEU A 445 -7.31 12.29 4.66
C LEU A 445 -6.84 11.81 6.04
N ALA A 446 -7.47 10.79 6.62
CA ALA A 446 -7.07 10.30 7.94
C ALA A 446 -5.68 9.65 7.92
N HIS A 447 -5.37 8.90 6.86
CA HIS A 447 -4.06 8.30 6.67
C HIS A 447 -2.97 9.39 6.50
N ILE A 448 -3.23 10.46 5.73
CA ILE A 448 -2.33 11.61 5.62
C ILE A 448 -2.07 12.25 6.99
N GLN A 449 -3.10 12.47 7.82
CA GLN A 449 -2.92 13.05 9.15
C GLN A 449 -2.11 12.11 10.07
N ALA A 450 -2.35 10.80 10.00
CA ALA A 450 -1.59 9.82 10.74
C ALA A 450 -0.12 9.79 10.32
N ILE A 451 0.16 9.87 9.02
CA ILE A 451 1.52 9.97 8.48
C ILE A 451 2.21 11.26 8.98
N LYS A 452 1.50 12.39 9.05
CA LYS A 452 2.03 13.64 9.61
C LYS A 452 2.38 13.50 11.10
N HIS A 453 1.49 12.92 11.90
CA HIS A 453 1.79 12.65 13.31
C HIS A 453 2.97 11.68 13.48
N LEU A 454 3.05 10.64 12.65
CA LEU A 454 4.18 9.72 12.65
C LEU A 454 5.49 10.42 12.26
N ARG A 455 5.44 11.34 11.30
CA ARG A 455 6.57 12.19 10.90
C ARG A 455 7.04 13.07 12.05
N GLU A 456 6.12 13.71 12.76
CA GLU A 456 6.42 14.55 13.93
C GLU A 456 7.05 13.72 15.06
N ALA A 457 6.49 12.53 15.34
CA ALA A 457 7.01 11.62 16.37
C ALA A 457 8.41 11.08 16.03
N LEU A 458 8.75 10.98 14.73
CA LEU A 458 10.02 10.48 14.21
C LEU A 458 10.88 11.59 13.58
N ALA A 459 10.71 12.85 14.00
CA ALA A 459 11.38 14.00 13.38
C ALA A 459 12.93 13.88 13.32
N ASN A 460 13.52 13.14 14.27
CA ASN A 460 14.97 12.95 14.37
C ASN A 460 15.50 11.75 13.56
N ASP A 461 14.63 10.88 13.03
CA ASP A 461 15.02 9.66 12.30
C ASP A 461 14.22 9.54 10.99
N ILE A 462 14.62 10.34 10.02
CA ILE A 462 14.04 10.36 8.67
C ILE A 462 14.12 8.99 7.99
N PRO A 463 15.26 8.27 8.02
CA PRO A 463 15.34 6.93 7.43
C PRO A 463 14.32 5.95 8.02
N LEU A 464 14.13 5.96 9.34
CA LEU A 464 13.11 5.14 9.99
C LEU A 464 11.70 5.53 9.55
N PHE A 465 11.41 6.83 9.49
CA PHE A 465 10.12 7.32 9.02
C PHE A 465 9.82 6.87 7.58
N VAL A 466 10.78 7.03 6.66
CA VAL A 466 10.63 6.57 5.26
C VAL A 466 10.39 5.06 5.24
N HIS A 467 11.09 4.28 6.06
CA HIS A 467 10.82 2.85 6.16
C HIS A 467 9.41 2.54 6.68
N MET A 468 8.83 3.34 7.59
CA MET A 468 7.43 3.15 7.98
C MET A 468 6.51 3.34 6.77
N LEU A 469 6.77 4.34 5.93
CA LEU A 469 6.00 4.58 4.71
C LEU A 469 6.04 3.40 3.73
N THR A 470 7.19 2.72 3.62
CA THR A 470 7.30 1.50 2.79
C THR A 470 6.37 0.38 3.24
N ILE A 471 5.96 0.39 4.51
CA ILE A 471 5.03 -0.57 5.08
C ILE A 471 3.58 -0.06 4.95
N LEU A 472 3.35 1.23 5.23
CA LEU A 472 2.03 1.85 5.21
C LEU A 472 1.42 1.86 3.80
N ILE A 473 2.21 2.08 2.75
CA ILE A 473 1.70 2.07 1.37
C ILE A 473 1.04 0.74 0.99
N GLY A 474 1.50 -0.38 1.57
CA GLY A 474 0.91 -1.70 1.37
C GLY A 474 -0.38 -1.94 2.16
N MET A 475 -0.78 -0.99 3.01
CA MET A 475 -2.03 -0.99 3.78
C MET A 475 -3.05 0.01 3.22
N GLU A 476 -2.69 0.78 2.18
CA GLU A 476 -3.58 1.74 1.54
C GLU A 476 -4.61 1.01 0.67
N ASN A 477 -5.89 1.32 0.88
CA ASN A 477 -6.98 0.78 0.05
C ASN A 477 -7.25 1.67 -1.18
N GLU A 478 -7.08 2.98 -1.01
CA GLU A 478 -7.28 3.99 -2.05
C GLU A 478 -6.11 4.97 -2.01
N LEU A 479 -5.68 5.40 -3.19
CA LEU A 479 -4.62 6.40 -3.38
C LEU A 479 -5.23 7.58 -4.14
N ASP A 480 -4.94 8.80 -3.68
CA ASP A 480 -5.23 10.03 -4.41
C ASP A 480 -3.92 10.77 -4.73
N ASP A 481 -4.00 11.79 -5.59
CA ASP A 481 -2.81 12.55 -6.02
C ASP A 481 -2.00 13.11 -4.83
N THR A 482 -2.67 13.50 -3.75
CA THR A 482 -1.99 14.10 -2.59
C THR A 482 -1.23 13.08 -1.76
N LEU A 483 -1.80 11.90 -1.56
CA LEU A 483 -1.18 10.80 -0.83
C LEU A 483 -0.06 10.16 -1.66
N VAL A 484 -0.28 10.03 -2.98
CA VAL A 484 0.73 9.55 -3.92
C VAL A 484 1.92 10.49 -3.97
N ASP A 485 1.70 11.81 -4.10
CA ASP A 485 2.78 12.82 -4.07
C ASP A 485 3.60 12.71 -2.77
N LEU A 486 2.94 12.52 -1.63
CA LEU A 486 3.60 12.34 -0.33
C LEU A 486 4.49 11.09 -0.32
N TYR A 487 3.93 9.94 -0.71
CA TYR A 487 4.67 8.68 -0.73
C TYR A 487 5.81 8.73 -1.75
N HIS A 488 5.58 9.29 -2.94
CA HIS A 488 6.55 9.42 -4.01
C HIS A 488 7.73 10.30 -3.60
N TYR A 489 7.46 11.44 -2.97
CA TYR A 489 8.49 12.34 -2.42
C TYR A 489 9.44 11.61 -1.46
N TYR A 490 8.89 10.91 -0.46
CA TYR A 490 9.71 10.18 0.51
C TYR A 490 10.35 8.92 -0.08
N CYS A 491 9.72 8.27 -1.05
CA CYS A 491 10.33 7.18 -1.82
C CYS A 491 11.59 7.67 -2.55
N CYS A 492 11.52 8.81 -3.24
CA CYS A 492 12.66 9.40 -3.93
C CYS A 492 13.82 9.69 -2.97
N ILE A 493 13.53 10.28 -1.79
CA ILE A 493 14.53 10.48 -0.72
C ILE A 493 15.15 9.15 -0.31
N GLY A 494 14.32 8.14 -0.01
CA GLY A 494 14.78 6.82 0.42
C GLY A 494 15.65 6.13 -0.63
N LEU A 495 15.36 6.33 -1.92
CA LEU A 495 16.17 5.81 -3.03
C LEU A 495 17.56 6.48 -3.10
N GLU A 496 17.74 7.70 -2.58
CA GLU A 496 19.04 8.42 -2.52
C GLU A 496 19.86 8.06 -1.30
N THR A 497 19.25 7.42 -0.30
CA THR A 497 19.95 7.08 0.93
C THR A 497 21.06 6.05 0.66
N PRO A 498 22.17 6.07 1.42
CA PRO A 498 23.23 5.07 1.30
C PRO A 498 22.83 3.70 1.87
N CYS A 499 21.73 3.62 2.61
CA CYS A 499 21.28 2.39 3.25
C CYS A 499 20.60 1.45 2.24
N ASP A 500 21.28 0.38 1.83
CA ASP A 500 20.76 -0.60 0.87
C ASP A 500 19.42 -1.23 1.31
N LYS A 501 19.23 -1.42 2.63
CA LYS A 501 17.99 -1.98 3.19
C LYS A 501 16.81 -1.06 2.98
N LEU A 502 17.01 0.23 3.26
CA LEU A 502 15.98 1.24 3.04
C LEU A 502 15.72 1.42 1.54
N ARG A 503 16.78 1.43 0.73
CA ARG A 503 16.66 1.51 -0.72
C ARG A 503 15.82 0.38 -1.30
N ALA A 504 16.07 -0.87 -0.88
CA ALA A 504 15.26 -2.01 -1.27
C ALA A 504 13.79 -1.86 -0.85
N ALA A 505 13.53 -1.37 0.37
CA ALA A 505 12.17 -1.11 0.83
C ALA A 505 11.48 -0.02 -0.02
N CYS A 506 12.17 1.07 -0.36
CA CYS A 506 11.62 2.12 -1.23
C CYS A 506 11.34 1.64 -2.66
N LEU A 507 12.17 0.75 -3.22
CA LEU A 507 11.88 0.14 -4.53
C LEU A 507 10.55 -0.62 -4.53
N SER A 508 10.16 -1.25 -3.42
CA SER A 508 8.86 -1.92 -3.33
C SER A 508 7.67 -0.95 -3.38
N MET A 509 7.85 0.33 -3.04
CA MET A 509 6.80 1.35 -3.16
C MET A 509 6.47 1.68 -4.61
N LEU A 510 7.37 1.38 -5.56
CA LEU A 510 7.16 1.66 -6.97
C LEU A 510 6.06 0.79 -7.59
N ILE A 511 5.77 -0.39 -7.01
CA ILE A 511 4.71 -1.27 -7.54
C ILE A 511 3.31 -0.65 -7.36
N PRO A 512 2.90 -0.18 -6.16
CA PRO A 512 1.70 0.63 -6.02
C PRO A 512 1.65 1.85 -6.94
N PHE A 513 2.77 2.55 -7.14
CA PHE A 513 2.81 3.70 -8.05
C PHE A 513 2.55 3.32 -9.50
N LEU A 514 3.17 2.23 -9.99
CA LEU A 514 2.91 1.71 -11.34
C LEU A 514 1.43 1.39 -11.53
N ASN A 515 0.80 0.76 -10.54
CA ASN A 515 -0.63 0.41 -10.58
C ASN A 515 -1.55 1.64 -10.59
N TYR A 516 -1.11 2.76 -9.99
CA TYR A 516 -1.86 4.02 -9.96
C TYR A 516 -1.64 4.84 -11.24
N ASP A 517 -0.38 5.17 -11.54
CA ASP A 517 0.02 5.86 -12.76
C ASP A 517 1.46 5.45 -13.14
N ILE A 518 1.59 4.82 -14.30
CA ILE A 518 2.87 4.41 -14.88
C ILE A 518 3.86 5.58 -15.00
N ASN A 519 3.38 6.82 -15.19
CA ASN A 519 4.23 8.00 -15.38
C ASN A 519 5.07 8.33 -14.15
N LEU A 520 4.63 7.96 -12.95
CA LEU A 520 5.36 8.22 -11.70
C LEU A 520 6.71 7.50 -11.62
N VAL A 521 6.89 6.45 -12.42
CA VAL A 521 8.11 5.61 -12.42
C VAL A 521 8.96 5.84 -13.67
N LEU A 522 8.41 6.39 -14.77
CA LEU A 522 9.14 6.61 -16.02
C LEU A 522 10.45 7.39 -15.81
N ASP A 523 10.36 8.53 -15.12
CA ASP A 523 11.51 9.41 -14.86
C ASP A 523 12.52 8.79 -13.88
N LEU A 524 12.10 7.77 -13.12
CA LEU A 524 12.96 7.06 -12.19
C LEU A 524 13.75 5.95 -12.88
N LEU A 525 13.28 5.38 -14.00
CA LEU A 525 13.90 4.22 -14.66
C LEU A 525 15.40 4.40 -14.98
N PRO A 526 15.86 5.52 -15.59
CA PRO A 526 17.29 5.71 -15.84
C PRO A 526 18.14 5.63 -14.57
N ARG A 527 17.60 6.13 -13.46
CA ARG A 527 18.22 6.09 -12.14
C ARG A 527 18.15 4.68 -11.52
N LEU A 528 17.07 3.94 -11.72
CA LEU A 528 16.96 2.55 -11.27
C LEU A 528 18.01 1.66 -11.95
N THR A 529 18.28 1.87 -13.24
CA THR A 529 19.34 1.15 -13.97
C THR A 529 20.73 1.40 -13.39
N GLN A 530 20.98 2.57 -12.78
CA GLN A 530 22.24 2.86 -12.08
C GLN A 530 22.36 2.12 -10.74
N LEU A 531 21.24 1.76 -10.10
CA LEU A 531 21.21 0.98 -8.86
C LEU A 531 21.56 -0.50 -9.09
N SER A 532 21.44 -0.99 -10.33
CA SER A 532 21.91 -2.31 -10.80
C SER A 532 23.45 -2.32 -10.91
N SER A 533 24.11 -2.24 -9.75
CA SER A 533 25.56 -2.33 -9.65
C SER A 533 26.01 -3.72 -9.21
N ARG A 534 27.23 -4.12 -9.59
CA ARG A 534 27.81 -5.43 -9.22
C ARG A 534 27.85 -5.66 -7.70
N HIS A 535 28.04 -4.61 -6.94
CA HIS A 535 28.14 -4.64 -5.47
C HIS A 535 26.82 -4.34 -4.76
N ALA A 536 25.74 -4.08 -5.50
CA ALA A 536 24.44 -3.84 -4.90
C ALA A 536 23.99 -5.07 -4.11
N TRP A 537 23.40 -4.81 -2.95
CA TRP A 537 22.83 -5.85 -2.11
C TRP A 537 21.71 -6.62 -2.84
N TRP A 538 21.59 -7.92 -2.56
CA TRP A 538 20.72 -8.80 -3.34
C TRP A 538 19.24 -8.39 -3.34
N GLU A 539 18.73 -7.79 -2.25
CA GLU A 539 17.33 -7.33 -2.19
C GLU A 539 17.08 -6.11 -3.07
N VAL A 540 18.08 -5.23 -3.25
CA VAL A 540 17.98 -4.12 -4.20
C VAL A 540 17.82 -4.69 -5.61
N LYS A 541 18.67 -5.66 -5.98
CA LYS A 541 18.61 -6.36 -7.27
C LYS A 541 17.28 -7.10 -7.46
N ALA A 542 16.79 -7.77 -6.42
CA ALA A 542 15.50 -8.47 -6.45
C ALA A 542 14.33 -7.50 -6.66
N GLN A 543 14.31 -6.36 -5.96
CA GLN A 543 13.26 -5.36 -6.13
C GLN A 543 13.33 -4.68 -7.49
N LEU A 544 14.53 -4.44 -8.03
CA LEU A 544 14.70 -3.96 -9.40
C LEU A 544 14.10 -4.92 -10.43
N LEU A 545 14.31 -6.24 -10.28
CA LEU A 545 13.67 -7.25 -11.14
C LEU A 545 12.14 -7.22 -11.04
N ILE A 546 11.61 -7.08 -9.82
CA ILE A 546 10.15 -7.04 -9.59
C ILE A 546 9.54 -5.78 -10.23
N VAL A 547 10.18 -4.62 -10.09
CA VAL A 547 9.74 -3.35 -10.69
C VAL A 547 9.84 -3.41 -12.21
N ALA A 548 10.97 -3.90 -12.77
CA ALA A 548 11.13 -4.07 -14.21
C ALA A 548 10.08 -5.02 -14.80
N SER A 549 9.85 -6.17 -14.15
CA SER A 549 8.81 -7.13 -14.54
C SER A 549 7.42 -6.50 -14.50
N ALA A 550 7.09 -5.76 -13.44
CA ALA A 550 5.80 -5.08 -13.31
C ALA A 550 5.60 -4.01 -14.40
N PHE A 551 6.61 -3.19 -14.66
CA PHE A 551 6.56 -2.17 -15.72
C PHE A 551 6.31 -2.81 -17.09
N LEU A 552 7.06 -3.86 -17.45
CA LEU A 552 6.91 -4.57 -18.73
C LEU A 552 5.51 -5.16 -18.91
N ARG A 553 4.81 -5.55 -17.83
CA ARG A 553 3.41 -6.02 -17.94
C ARG A 553 2.41 -4.90 -18.20
N MET A 554 2.70 -3.67 -17.77
CA MET A 554 1.77 -2.54 -17.82
C MET A 554 1.97 -1.65 -19.04
N ALA A 555 3.21 -1.50 -19.53
CA ALA A 555 3.52 -0.66 -20.69
C ALA A 555 2.63 -0.97 -21.92
N PRO A 556 2.34 -2.24 -22.26
CA PRO A 556 1.56 -2.58 -23.45
C PRO A 556 0.04 -2.39 -23.27
N THR A 557 -0.49 -2.51 -22.05
CA THR A 557 -1.92 -2.26 -21.81
C THR A 557 -2.27 -0.78 -21.98
N HIS A 558 -1.33 0.12 -21.68
CA HIS A 558 -1.52 1.57 -21.86
C HIS A 558 -1.35 2.03 -23.30
N SER A 559 -0.66 1.28 -24.17
CA SER A 559 -0.62 1.59 -25.61
C SER A 559 -1.93 1.23 -26.31
N VAL A 560 -2.63 0.17 -25.86
CA VAL A 560 -3.88 -0.32 -26.49
C VAL A 560 -5.14 0.42 -25.99
N GLN A 561 -5.21 0.82 -24.71
CA GLN A 561 -6.38 1.55 -24.18
C GLN A 561 -6.64 2.91 -24.86
N ASN A 562 -5.64 3.47 -25.54
CA ASN A 562 -5.79 4.72 -26.28
C ASN A 562 -6.34 4.51 -27.72
N GLU A 563 -6.42 3.27 -28.22
CA GLU A 563 -6.88 2.98 -29.59
C GLU A 563 -8.39 2.70 -29.69
N ASP A 564 -9.03 2.15 -28.64
CA ASP A 564 -10.44 1.74 -28.68
C ASP A 564 -11.45 2.87 -28.35
N GLY A 565 -10.97 4.10 -28.19
CA GLY A 565 -11.80 5.31 -28.07
C GLY A 565 -12.35 5.76 -29.42
N ALA A 566 -13.24 4.97 -30.03
CA ALA A 566 -13.92 5.33 -31.28
C ALA A 566 -14.77 6.62 -31.11
N GLY A 567 -14.21 7.76 -31.48
CA GLY A 567 -14.94 9.03 -31.62
C GLY A 567 -14.04 10.24 -31.85
N ASP A 568 -13.82 10.61 -33.13
CA ASP A 568 -13.43 11.93 -33.68
C ASP A 568 -12.87 12.99 -32.68
N MET A 569 -11.75 12.69 -32.03
CA MET A 569 -10.94 13.66 -31.29
C MET A 569 -9.48 13.52 -31.72
N PRO A 570 -8.68 14.61 -31.69
CA PRO A 570 -7.34 14.60 -32.24
C PRO A 570 -6.49 13.55 -31.54
N GLU A 571 -5.91 12.63 -32.32
CA GLU A 571 -4.99 11.58 -31.87
C GLU A 571 -3.95 12.18 -30.91
N GLU A 572 -4.10 11.94 -29.59
CA GLU A 572 -2.96 12.08 -28.69
C GLU A 572 -1.96 11.01 -29.11
N PRO A 573 -0.67 11.35 -29.30
CA PRO A 573 0.31 10.39 -29.78
C PRO A 573 0.35 9.21 -28.82
N THR A 574 0.17 8.00 -29.36
CA THR A 574 0.43 6.75 -28.65
C THR A 574 1.79 6.90 -27.97
N ARG A 575 1.80 6.90 -26.63
CA ARG A 575 3.02 7.14 -25.86
C ARG A 575 3.99 6.00 -26.14
N ASP A 576 5.13 6.34 -26.74
CA ASP A 576 6.19 5.39 -27.04
C ASP A 576 6.97 5.09 -25.75
N PHE A 577 6.89 3.85 -25.27
CA PHE A 577 7.63 3.35 -24.11
C PHE A 577 8.89 2.57 -24.49
N THR A 578 9.33 2.61 -25.76
CA THR A 578 10.43 1.78 -26.27
C THR A 578 11.72 1.96 -25.45
N GLU A 579 12.14 3.20 -25.18
CA GLU A 579 13.35 3.47 -24.37
C GLU A 579 13.24 2.92 -22.94
N GLN A 580 12.06 3.01 -22.33
CA GLN A 580 11.79 2.57 -20.96
C GLN A 580 11.72 1.04 -20.86
N ILE A 581 11.18 0.39 -21.90
CA ILE A 581 11.21 -1.06 -22.06
C ILE A 581 12.66 -1.54 -22.17
N GLU A 582 13.49 -0.91 -23.01
CA GLU A 582 14.92 -1.23 -23.14
C GLU A 582 15.68 -1.08 -21.81
N LEU A 583 15.38 -0.05 -21.02
CA LEU A 583 15.95 0.13 -19.68
C LEU A 583 15.55 -1.00 -18.73
N CYS A 584 14.29 -1.44 -18.75
CA CYS A 584 13.81 -2.56 -17.94
C CYS A 584 14.47 -3.89 -18.35
N LEU A 585 14.58 -4.16 -19.65
CA LEU A 585 15.26 -5.33 -20.19
C LEU A 585 16.74 -5.32 -19.80
N THR A 586 17.42 -4.17 -19.87
CA THR A 586 18.80 -4.01 -19.42
C THR A 586 18.98 -4.37 -17.94
N ILE A 587 18.04 -4.00 -17.07
CA ILE A 587 18.05 -4.39 -15.65
C ILE A 587 17.92 -5.92 -15.52
N ILE A 588 16.99 -6.52 -16.26
CA ILE A 588 16.73 -7.96 -16.23
C ILE A 588 17.97 -8.72 -16.68
N GLU A 589 18.57 -8.38 -17.81
CA GLU A 589 19.77 -9.06 -18.34
C GLU A 589 20.97 -8.98 -17.38
N ARG A 590 21.12 -7.87 -16.65
CA ARG A 590 22.22 -7.70 -15.68
C ARG A 590 22.04 -8.53 -14.42
N GLU A 591 20.80 -8.66 -13.93
CA GLU A 591 20.53 -9.21 -12.60
C GLU A 591 19.97 -10.64 -12.62
N PHE A 592 19.34 -11.05 -13.71
CA PHE A 592 18.72 -12.37 -13.87
C PHE A 592 19.59 -13.26 -14.77
N HIS A 593 20.49 -14.03 -14.17
CA HIS A 593 21.39 -14.92 -14.91
C HIS A 593 21.73 -16.20 -14.11
N PRO A 594 22.24 -17.28 -14.73
CA PRO A 594 22.48 -18.58 -14.06
C PRO A 594 23.41 -18.53 -12.86
N GLU A 595 24.39 -17.62 -12.86
CA GLU A 595 25.35 -17.43 -11.77
C GLU A 595 24.83 -16.54 -10.64
N ALA A 596 23.64 -15.96 -10.78
CA ALA A 596 23.03 -15.12 -9.76
C ALA A 596 22.74 -15.92 -8.47
N SER A 597 22.61 -15.20 -7.35
CA SER A 597 22.26 -15.83 -6.07
C SER A 597 20.97 -16.64 -6.20
N LEU A 598 20.87 -17.74 -5.43
CA LEU A 598 19.70 -18.63 -5.49
C LEU A 598 18.37 -17.87 -5.28
N ASN A 599 18.35 -16.91 -4.36
CA ASN A 599 17.17 -16.09 -4.11
C ASN A 599 16.80 -15.22 -5.32
N LEU A 600 17.79 -14.59 -5.97
CA LEU A 600 17.56 -13.73 -7.13
C LEU A 600 17.03 -14.54 -8.32
N ARG A 601 17.56 -15.75 -8.54
CA ARG A 601 17.03 -16.68 -9.56
C ARG A 601 15.59 -17.10 -9.26
N ARG A 602 15.27 -17.43 -8.01
CA ARG A 602 13.89 -17.79 -7.59
C ARG A 602 12.91 -16.63 -7.76
N VAL A 603 13.30 -15.42 -7.36
CA VAL A 603 12.49 -14.20 -7.54
C VAL A 603 12.29 -13.92 -9.03
N GLY A 604 13.38 -13.89 -9.81
CA GLY A 604 13.31 -13.64 -11.25
C GLY A 604 12.38 -14.62 -11.97
N LEU A 605 12.53 -15.94 -11.73
CA LEU A 605 11.66 -16.95 -12.33
C LEU A 605 10.18 -16.75 -11.97
N SER A 606 9.90 -16.41 -10.71
CA SER A 606 8.55 -16.16 -10.22
C SER A 606 7.90 -14.97 -10.92
N TYR A 607 8.53 -13.79 -10.89
CA TYR A 607 7.91 -12.56 -11.36
C TYR A 607 7.96 -12.41 -12.89
N LEU A 608 9.05 -12.85 -13.54
CA LEU A 608 9.19 -12.76 -15.01
C LEU A 608 8.36 -13.78 -15.78
N SER A 609 7.80 -14.80 -15.12
CA SER A 609 6.99 -15.85 -15.77
C SER A 609 5.90 -15.29 -16.69
N ARG A 610 5.19 -14.25 -16.23
CA ARG A 610 4.11 -13.59 -16.97
C ARG A 610 4.58 -12.67 -18.10
N ASN A 611 5.87 -12.33 -18.15
CA ASN A 611 6.42 -11.48 -19.20
C ASN A 611 6.76 -12.27 -20.47
N LEU A 612 6.89 -13.59 -20.37
CA LEU A 612 7.40 -14.44 -21.46
C LEU A 612 6.50 -14.46 -22.69
N GLU A 613 5.18 -14.36 -22.52
CA GLU A 613 4.22 -14.35 -23.64
C GLU A 613 4.48 -13.16 -24.57
N GLN A 614 4.76 -12.00 -23.99
CA GLN A 614 4.93 -10.76 -24.71
C GLN A 614 6.38 -10.46 -25.12
N TYR A 615 7.34 -10.83 -24.28
CA TYR A 615 8.77 -10.56 -24.48
C TYR A 615 9.51 -11.88 -24.70
N GLN A 616 9.37 -12.43 -25.91
CA GLN A 616 9.92 -13.75 -26.28
C GLN A 616 11.47 -13.81 -26.22
N GLU A 617 12.14 -12.67 -26.30
CA GLU A 617 13.60 -12.55 -26.12
C GLU A 617 14.08 -12.92 -24.71
N LEU A 618 13.20 -12.89 -23.70
CA LEU A 618 13.53 -13.31 -22.33
C LEU A 618 13.50 -14.83 -22.14
N VAL A 619 12.90 -15.57 -23.07
CA VAL A 619 12.66 -17.02 -22.94
C VAL A 619 13.96 -17.82 -22.83
N PRO A 620 15.01 -17.61 -23.67
CA PRO A 620 16.29 -18.30 -23.52
C PRO A 620 16.90 -18.11 -22.13
N LEU A 621 17.00 -16.85 -21.69
CA LEU A 621 17.55 -16.50 -20.38
C LEU A 621 16.75 -17.14 -19.24
N TYR A 622 15.42 -17.17 -19.36
CA TYR A 622 14.53 -17.79 -18.39
C TYR A 622 14.76 -19.31 -18.26
N VAL A 623 14.88 -20.01 -19.39
CA VAL A 623 15.14 -21.46 -19.42
C VAL A 623 16.52 -21.77 -18.83
N ASP A 624 17.56 -21.00 -19.20
CA ASP A 624 18.91 -21.15 -18.64
C ASP A 624 18.92 -21.01 -17.11
N VAL A 625 18.25 -19.98 -16.59
CA VAL A 625 18.17 -19.76 -15.15
C VAL A 625 17.38 -20.87 -14.46
N LEU A 626 16.27 -21.33 -15.04
CA LEU A 626 15.49 -22.45 -14.51
C LEU A 626 16.30 -23.74 -14.43
N LEU A 627 17.09 -24.05 -15.47
CA LEU A 627 17.92 -25.24 -15.53
C LEU A 627 19.15 -25.14 -14.62
N SER A 628 19.64 -23.94 -14.33
CA SER A 628 20.74 -23.70 -13.38
C SER A 628 20.40 -23.98 -11.90
N LEU A 629 19.11 -24.08 -11.55
CA LEU A 629 18.68 -24.31 -10.16
C LEU A 629 19.06 -25.73 -9.67
N PRO A 630 19.35 -25.90 -8.37
CA PRO A 630 19.42 -27.23 -7.77
C PRO A 630 18.12 -28.02 -7.96
N ALA A 631 18.21 -29.31 -8.26
CA ALA A 631 17.06 -30.15 -8.61
C ALA A 631 15.92 -30.09 -7.59
N SER A 632 16.23 -30.11 -6.29
CA SER A 632 15.23 -30.02 -5.21
C SER A 632 14.47 -28.68 -5.21
N VAL A 633 15.17 -27.57 -5.48
CA VAL A 633 14.57 -26.23 -5.54
C VAL A 633 13.71 -26.09 -6.79
N ARG A 634 14.21 -26.54 -7.95
CA ARG A 634 13.45 -26.53 -9.21
C ARG A 634 12.17 -27.36 -9.09
N GLN A 635 12.24 -28.57 -8.54
CA GLN A 635 11.06 -29.38 -8.28
C GLN A 635 10.09 -28.65 -7.36
N THR A 636 10.55 -28.08 -6.24
CA THR A 636 9.66 -27.32 -5.36
C THR A 636 8.93 -26.19 -6.11
N MET A 637 9.62 -25.44 -6.97
CA MET A 637 9.02 -24.33 -7.72
C MET A 637 8.08 -24.77 -8.86
N LEU A 638 8.36 -25.90 -9.51
CA LEU A 638 7.52 -26.43 -10.60
C LEU A 638 6.25 -27.10 -10.07
N PHE A 639 6.31 -27.70 -8.88
CA PHE A 639 5.20 -28.46 -8.30
C PHE A 639 4.37 -27.64 -7.29
N ALA A 640 4.73 -26.37 -7.04
CA ALA A 640 4.04 -25.46 -6.13
C ALA A 640 2.58 -25.10 -6.51
N SER A 641 1.95 -25.75 -7.51
CA SER A 641 0.74 -25.25 -8.18
C SER A 641 -0.43 -26.25 -8.32
N ASP A 642 -0.47 -27.36 -7.58
CA ASP A 642 -1.55 -28.36 -7.75
C ASP A 642 -2.75 -28.18 -6.80
N ILE A 643 -2.80 -27.12 -5.98
CA ILE A 643 -3.95 -26.80 -5.13
C ILE A 643 -4.17 -25.28 -5.15
N GLU A 644 -4.95 -24.75 -6.10
CA GLU A 644 -5.72 -23.49 -6.01
C GLU A 644 -6.21 -23.04 -7.41
N ALA A 645 -7.11 -23.84 -8.00
CA ALA A 645 -8.04 -23.33 -9.01
C ALA A 645 -9.30 -22.84 -8.27
N THR A 646 -9.20 -21.70 -7.58
CA THR A 646 -10.33 -20.90 -7.07
C THR A 646 -9.76 -19.59 -6.51
N PHE A 647 -9.37 -18.69 -7.42
CA PHE A 647 -9.21 -17.28 -7.10
C PHE A 647 -10.58 -16.61 -7.33
N GLU A 648 -11.38 -16.52 -6.27
CA GLU A 648 -12.30 -15.39 -6.11
C GLU A 648 -11.63 -14.37 -5.17
N PRO A 649 -11.87 -13.05 -5.38
CA PRO A 649 -11.38 -12.04 -4.48
C PRO A 649 -12.03 -12.23 -3.10
N VAL A 650 -11.22 -12.35 -2.05
CA VAL A 650 -11.70 -12.48 -0.67
C VAL A 650 -12.43 -11.21 -0.28
N SER A 651 -13.77 -11.25 -0.34
CA SER A 651 -14.65 -10.49 0.54
C SER A 651 -14.76 -11.26 1.85
N GLU A 652 -14.58 -10.56 2.96
CA GLU A 652 -14.82 -11.07 4.31
C GLU A 652 -16.28 -11.55 4.43
N GLY A 653 -16.47 -12.82 4.81
CA GLY A 653 -17.79 -13.37 5.08
C GLY A 653 -17.80 -14.87 5.34
N ASP A 654 -18.10 -15.20 6.60
CA ASP A 654 -18.67 -16.45 7.12
C ASP A 654 -17.75 -17.65 7.40
N GLU A 655 -17.48 -17.80 8.70
CA GLU A 655 -17.07 -19.02 9.37
C GLU A 655 -18.24 -20.02 9.45
N ASP A 656 -17.99 -21.29 9.16
CA ASP A 656 -18.57 -22.40 9.93
C ASP A 656 -17.77 -23.70 9.75
N GLY A 657 -17.57 -24.42 10.86
CA GLY A 657 -16.49 -25.37 11.09
C GLY A 657 -16.59 -26.77 10.45
N GLN A 658 -15.45 -27.47 10.41
CA GLN A 658 -15.15 -28.64 11.25
C GLN A 658 -13.80 -29.30 10.86
N ASP A 659 -12.96 -29.57 11.86
CA ASP A 659 -11.68 -30.29 11.91
C ASP A 659 -11.19 -31.10 10.68
N ASN A 660 -9.98 -30.77 10.18
CA ASN A 660 -8.81 -31.66 10.16
C ASN A 660 -7.59 -31.03 9.46
N THR A 661 -6.50 -30.82 10.22
CA THR A 661 -5.08 -30.82 9.80
C THR A 661 -4.72 -30.34 8.37
N ARG A 662 -4.45 -29.04 8.19
CA ARG A 662 -3.67 -28.31 7.13
C ARG A 662 -4.32 -26.91 7.01
N SER A 663 -3.68 -25.74 7.10
CA SER A 663 -2.30 -25.28 6.88
C SER A 663 -2.09 -23.92 7.56
N PRO A 664 -0.85 -23.45 7.82
CA PRO A 664 -0.52 -22.05 7.65
C PRO A 664 -0.19 -21.82 6.17
N ARG A 665 -1.21 -21.62 5.31
CA ARG A 665 -1.00 -21.27 3.90
C ARG A 665 -0.25 -19.94 3.85
N GLY A 666 1.03 -19.97 3.47
CA GLY A 666 1.80 -18.74 3.28
C GLY A 666 3.32 -18.92 3.34
N ILE A 667 3.85 -19.83 4.16
CA ILE A 667 5.31 -19.95 4.35
C ILE A 667 5.98 -20.73 3.21
N GLU A 668 5.29 -21.72 2.63
CA GLU A 668 5.84 -22.59 1.57
C GLU A 668 6.12 -21.83 0.26
N HIS A 669 5.35 -20.77 -0.01
CA HIS A 669 5.50 -19.89 -1.16
C HIS A 669 6.27 -18.61 -0.83
N GLN A 670 6.97 -18.55 0.32
CA GLN A 670 7.81 -17.42 0.69
C GLN A 670 9.29 -17.81 0.66
N LEU A 671 10.16 -16.84 0.41
CA LEU A 671 11.58 -17.07 0.65
C LEU A 671 11.78 -17.36 2.15
N PRO A 672 12.60 -18.38 2.51
CA PRO A 672 12.85 -18.75 3.91
C PRO A 672 13.56 -17.65 4.71
N ILE A 673 14.08 -16.65 4.02
CA ILE A 673 14.73 -15.47 4.59
C ILE A 673 13.78 -14.30 4.35
N ARG A 674 13.17 -13.77 5.41
CA ARG A 674 12.56 -12.43 5.37
C ARG A 674 13.68 -11.45 5.06
N GLY A 675 13.46 -10.57 4.09
CA GLY A 675 14.47 -9.59 3.74
C GLY A 675 14.82 -8.71 4.94
N ALA A 676 16.07 -8.27 5.09
CA ALA A 676 16.42 -7.34 6.16
C ALA A 676 15.82 -5.93 5.93
N SER A 677 15.23 -5.70 4.76
CA SER A 677 14.33 -4.58 4.45
C SER A 677 12.92 -4.73 5.03
N GLY A 678 12.55 -5.91 5.58
CA GLY A 678 11.19 -6.23 5.99
C GLY A 678 10.29 -6.73 4.84
N ALA A 679 10.79 -6.76 3.61
CA ALA A 679 10.05 -7.29 2.46
C ALA A 679 9.81 -8.80 2.58
N THR A 680 8.59 -9.22 2.27
CA THR A 680 8.21 -10.62 2.15
C THR A 680 8.02 -10.93 0.67
N TYR A 681 8.87 -11.80 0.13
CA TYR A 681 8.83 -12.18 -1.28
C TYR A 681 7.94 -13.41 -1.44
N GLN A 682 6.80 -13.23 -2.09
CA GLN A 682 5.91 -14.32 -2.46
C GLN A 682 6.34 -14.87 -3.82
N LEU A 683 6.68 -16.15 -3.85
CA LEU A 683 7.05 -16.86 -5.07
C LEU A 683 5.78 -17.36 -5.74
N LEU A 684 5.44 -16.73 -6.87
CA LEU A 684 4.34 -17.11 -7.73
C LEU A 684 4.57 -18.51 -8.31
N PRO A 685 3.52 -19.34 -8.42
CA PRO A 685 3.64 -20.65 -9.05
C PRO A 685 4.05 -20.51 -10.52
N LEU A 686 5.16 -21.13 -10.92
CA LEU A 686 5.74 -20.93 -12.26
C LEU A 686 4.79 -21.44 -13.35
N VAL A 687 4.31 -22.68 -13.18
CA VAL A 687 3.53 -23.41 -14.20
C VAL A 687 2.17 -22.78 -14.44
N ALA A 688 1.62 -22.04 -13.47
CA ALA A 688 0.35 -21.34 -13.67
C ALA A 688 0.50 -20.06 -14.51
N ASN A 689 1.71 -19.51 -14.63
CA ASN A 689 1.93 -18.14 -15.10
C ASN A 689 2.88 -18.02 -16.30
N TRP A 690 3.64 -19.06 -16.62
CA TRP A 690 4.63 -19.03 -17.71
C TRP A 690 4.04 -19.39 -19.09
N ASP A 691 4.77 -19.08 -20.16
CA ASP A 691 4.44 -19.51 -21.53
C ASP A 691 5.05 -20.89 -21.82
N SER A 692 4.22 -21.93 -21.66
CA SER A 692 4.62 -23.32 -21.93
C SER A 692 5.07 -23.58 -23.36
N ILE A 693 4.53 -22.87 -24.35
CA ILE A 693 4.84 -23.10 -25.75
C ILE A 693 6.23 -22.54 -26.04
N ALA A 694 6.50 -21.30 -25.60
CA ALA A 694 7.79 -20.67 -25.77
C ALA A 694 8.90 -21.45 -25.06
N ILE A 695 8.66 -21.85 -23.80
CA ILE A 695 9.62 -22.64 -23.01
C ILE A 695 9.92 -23.98 -23.70
N ALA A 696 8.90 -24.72 -24.12
CA ALA A 696 9.11 -26.01 -24.76
C ALA A 696 9.84 -25.89 -26.11
N LYS A 697 9.53 -24.86 -26.90
CA LYS A 697 10.25 -24.56 -28.15
C LYS A 697 11.72 -24.22 -27.88
N GLN A 698 12.01 -23.43 -26.85
CA GLN A 698 13.39 -23.08 -26.50
C GLN A 698 14.19 -24.33 -26.10
N VAL A 699 13.61 -25.16 -25.24
CA VAL A 699 14.19 -26.45 -24.84
C VAL A 699 14.46 -27.34 -26.05
N PHE A 700 13.52 -27.40 -27.01
CA PHE A 700 13.71 -28.12 -28.27
C PHE A 700 14.91 -27.60 -29.05
N TYR A 701 14.99 -26.29 -29.28
CA TYR A 701 16.05 -25.71 -30.10
C TYR A 701 17.45 -25.97 -29.55
N GLU A 702 17.59 -25.93 -28.23
CA GLU A 702 18.85 -26.19 -27.54
C GLU A 702 19.24 -27.67 -27.54
N HIS A 703 18.28 -28.59 -27.29
CA HIS A 703 18.58 -29.99 -26.96
C HIS A 703 18.15 -31.00 -28.03
N LYS A 704 17.60 -30.58 -29.17
CA LYS A 704 17.17 -31.50 -30.26
C LYS A 704 18.27 -32.39 -30.83
N ASN A 705 19.53 -31.96 -30.73
CA ASN A 705 20.69 -32.67 -31.27
C ASN A 705 21.45 -33.46 -30.19
N ASP A 706 20.99 -33.43 -28.94
CA ASP A 706 21.69 -34.09 -27.84
C ASP A 706 21.39 -35.59 -27.84
N ASP A 707 22.46 -36.39 -27.79
CA ASP A 707 22.36 -37.85 -27.69
C ASP A 707 21.99 -38.31 -26.26
N SER A 708 22.11 -37.44 -25.26
CA SER A 708 21.84 -37.72 -23.85
C SER A 708 20.65 -36.94 -23.33
N VAL A 709 19.77 -37.60 -22.59
CA VAL A 709 18.56 -36.99 -22.01
C VAL A 709 18.78 -36.60 -20.56
N SER A 710 18.47 -35.34 -20.23
CA SER A 710 18.47 -34.85 -18.86
C SER A 710 17.09 -35.02 -18.22
N ALA A 711 17.05 -35.57 -17.00
CA ALA A 711 15.81 -35.68 -16.20
C ALA A 711 15.18 -34.32 -15.90
N ASP A 712 16.01 -33.29 -15.77
CA ASP A 712 15.59 -31.93 -15.47
C ASP A 712 14.80 -31.31 -16.62
N ILE A 713 15.30 -31.53 -17.84
CA ILE A 713 14.67 -31.05 -19.08
C ILE A 713 13.34 -31.75 -19.30
N LEU A 714 13.30 -33.07 -19.14
CA LEU A 714 12.04 -33.83 -19.22
C LEU A 714 11.03 -33.38 -18.18
N THR A 715 11.46 -33.01 -16.97
CA THR A 715 10.56 -32.52 -15.92
C THR A 715 9.94 -31.18 -16.32
N VAL A 716 10.72 -30.25 -16.89
CA VAL A 716 10.22 -28.97 -17.40
C VAL A 716 9.23 -29.21 -18.54
N LEU A 717 9.58 -30.06 -19.50
CA LEU A 717 8.69 -30.44 -20.60
C LEU A 717 7.38 -31.04 -20.09
N LEU A 718 7.44 -32.00 -19.17
CA LEU A 718 6.24 -32.60 -18.57
C LEU A 718 5.30 -31.53 -18.00
N LYS A 719 5.85 -30.55 -17.28
CA LYS A 719 5.04 -29.45 -16.74
C LYS A 719 4.44 -28.54 -17.82
N CYS A 720 5.14 -28.34 -18.93
CA CYS A 720 4.57 -27.64 -20.08
C CYS A 720 3.39 -28.41 -20.71
N PHE A 721 3.53 -29.73 -20.88
CA PHE A 721 2.47 -30.61 -21.37
C PHE A 721 1.25 -30.61 -20.43
N GLU A 722 1.47 -30.72 -19.12
CA GLU A 722 0.40 -30.71 -18.12
C GLU A 722 -0.38 -29.38 -18.10
N GLN A 723 0.31 -28.24 -18.18
CA GLN A 723 -0.37 -26.93 -18.24
C GLN A 723 -1.21 -26.80 -19.51
N LEU A 724 -0.67 -27.17 -20.68
CA LEU A 724 -1.40 -27.10 -21.94
C LEU A 724 -2.63 -28.01 -21.95
N LEU A 725 -2.55 -29.18 -21.30
CA LEU A 725 -3.70 -30.08 -21.12
C LEU A 725 -4.76 -29.43 -20.24
N ARG A 726 -4.39 -28.79 -19.13
CA ARG A 726 -5.33 -28.05 -18.24
C ARG A 726 -5.99 -26.88 -18.96
N SER A 727 -5.26 -26.17 -19.81
CA SER A 727 -5.78 -25.07 -20.62
C SER A 727 -6.55 -25.52 -21.86
N HIS A 728 -6.79 -26.83 -22.04
CA HIS A 728 -7.48 -27.43 -23.18
C HIS A 728 -6.90 -27.07 -24.56
N GLN A 729 -5.59 -26.78 -24.64
CA GLN A 729 -4.91 -26.40 -25.89
C GLN A 729 -4.40 -27.63 -26.68
N GLN A 730 -5.33 -28.51 -27.09
CA GLN A 730 -5.01 -29.74 -27.82
C GLN A 730 -4.12 -29.58 -29.08
N PRO A 731 -4.29 -28.57 -29.96
CA PRO A 731 -3.43 -28.43 -31.14
C PRO A 731 -1.97 -28.12 -30.78
N ASN A 732 -1.75 -27.38 -29.68
CA ASN A 732 -0.41 -27.02 -29.22
C ASN A 732 0.31 -28.24 -28.64
N ILE A 733 -0.40 -29.11 -27.92
CA ILE A 733 0.15 -30.38 -27.41
C ILE A 733 0.57 -31.29 -28.57
N ARG A 734 -0.26 -31.40 -29.61
CA ARG A 734 0.05 -32.19 -30.81
C ARG A 734 1.33 -31.70 -31.48
N MET A 735 1.38 -30.39 -31.80
CA MET A 735 2.54 -29.79 -32.45
C MET A 735 3.82 -29.99 -31.60
N MET A 736 3.73 -29.77 -30.29
CA MET A 736 4.84 -29.90 -29.37
C MET A 736 5.31 -31.36 -29.25
N TYR A 737 4.40 -32.33 -29.16
CA TYR A 737 4.75 -33.75 -29.15
C TYR A 737 5.42 -34.17 -30.46
N ASP A 738 4.89 -33.77 -31.60
CA ASP A 738 5.48 -34.10 -32.90
C ASP A 738 6.92 -33.56 -33.05
N GLN A 739 7.21 -32.40 -32.47
CA GLN A 739 8.57 -31.83 -32.43
C GLN A 739 9.48 -32.53 -31.42
N MET A 740 8.97 -32.84 -30.22
CA MET A 740 9.78 -33.34 -29.09
C MET A 740 9.87 -34.87 -28.98
N LYS A 741 9.05 -35.63 -29.73
CA LYS A 741 8.94 -37.09 -29.56
C LYS A 741 10.26 -37.84 -29.64
N GLY A 742 11.20 -37.42 -30.50
CA GLY A 742 12.53 -38.01 -30.56
C GLY A 742 13.27 -37.94 -29.22
N TYR A 743 13.26 -36.76 -28.58
CA TYR A 743 13.90 -36.52 -27.29
C TYR A 743 13.18 -37.24 -26.14
N VAL A 744 11.84 -37.20 -26.12
CA VAL A 744 11.02 -37.89 -25.10
C VAL A 744 11.28 -39.40 -25.13
N VAL A 745 11.38 -39.98 -26.32
CA VAL A 745 11.63 -41.41 -26.53
C VAL A 745 12.98 -41.84 -25.99
N LEU A 746 14.05 -41.06 -26.21
CA LEU A 746 15.38 -41.38 -25.69
C LEU A 746 15.38 -41.53 -24.16
N GLY A 747 14.49 -40.81 -23.47
CA GLY A 747 14.31 -40.88 -22.02
C GLY A 747 13.86 -42.24 -21.48
N PHE A 748 13.31 -43.13 -22.32
CA PHE A 748 13.01 -44.51 -21.90
C PHE A 748 14.26 -45.35 -21.60
N SER A 749 15.44 -44.91 -22.07
CA SER A 749 16.70 -45.65 -21.91
C SER A 749 17.22 -45.68 -20.47
N SER A 750 16.94 -44.66 -19.66
CA SER A 750 17.42 -44.55 -18.27
C SER A 750 16.27 -44.69 -17.26
N ALA A 751 16.55 -45.34 -16.12
CA ALA A 751 15.53 -45.59 -15.09
C ALA A 751 14.99 -44.29 -14.46
N SER A 752 15.83 -43.26 -14.29
CA SER A 752 15.43 -41.98 -13.70
C SER A 752 14.57 -41.10 -14.61
N THR A 753 14.65 -41.31 -15.93
CA THR A 753 13.94 -40.51 -16.95
C THR A 753 12.73 -41.24 -17.53
N CYS A 754 12.71 -42.57 -17.48
CA CYS A 754 11.68 -43.41 -18.09
C CYS A 754 10.27 -43.10 -17.57
N GLU A 755 10.11 -42.89 -16.26
CA GLU A 755 8.81 -42.52 -15.67
C GLU A 755 8.33 -41.15 -16.16
N ILE A 756 9.23 -40.16 -16.26
CA ILE A 756 8.90 -38.81 -16.72
C ILE A 756 8.50 -38.84 -18.20
N SER A 757 9.24 -39.56 -19.04
CA SER A 757 8.90 -39.77 -20.45
C SER A 757 7.54 -40.47 -20.61
N ALA A 758 7.25 -41.48 -19.80
CA ALA A 758 5.96 -42.17 -19.82
C ALA A 758 4.81 -41.22 -19.45
N ASN A 759 5.00 -40.35 -18.47
CA ASN A 759 4.01 -39.35 -18.09
C ASN A 759 3.77 -38.31 -19.20
N ILE A 760 4.81 -37.87 -19.93
CA ILE A 760 4.64 -36.98 -21.09
C ILE A 760 3.79 -37.65 -22.17
N VAL A 761 4.10 -38.91 -22.50
CA VAL A 761 3.33 -39.68 -23.49
C VAL A 761 1.88 -39.86 -23.02
N LYS A 762 1.65 -40.13 -21.73
CA LYS A 762 0.31 -40.24 -21.16
C LYS A 762 -0.49 -38.94 -21.31
N VAL A 763 0.11 -37.79 -21.02
CA VAL A 763 -0.52 -36.47 -21.22
C VAL A 763 -0.82 -36.24 -22.71
N ALA A 764 0.09 -36.60 -23.61
CA ALA A 764 -0.14 -36.51 -25.05
C ALA A 764 -1.28 -37.43 -25.53
N LEU A 765 -1.39 -38.65 -25.01
CA LEU A 765 -2.48 -39.58 -25.34
C LEU A 765 -3.85 -39.03 -24.88
N MET A 766 -3.92 -38.50 -23.66
CA MET A 766 -5.14 -37.87 -23.13
C MET A 766 -5.57 -36.65 -23.96
N ALA A 767 -4.59 -35.90 -24.45
CA ALA A 767 -4.81 -34.74 -25.31
C ALA A 767 -5.30 -35.11 -26.72
N LEU A 768 -4.73 -36.16 -27.31
CA LEU A 768 -4.92 -36.51 -28.71
C LEU A 768 -6.20 -37.31 -28.98
N GLY A 769 -6.81 -37.97 -27.99
CA GLY A 769 -8.11 -38.67 -28.17
C GLY A 769 -8.12 -39.59 -29.40
N ASP A 770 -9.11 -39.43 -30.30
CA ASP A 770 -9.22 -40.18 -31.56
C ASP A 770 -8.48 -39.53 -32.76
N SER A 771 -7.43 -38.73 -32.50
CA SER A 771 -6.68 -38.05 -33.56
C SER A 771 -5.93 -39.02 -34.50
N GLU A 772 -5.77 -38.64 -35.77
CA GLU A 772 -4.98 -39.36 -36.78
C GLU A 772 -3.49 -39.54 -36.41
N THR A 773 -2.96 -38.76 -35.46
CA THR A 773 -1.54 -38.85 -35.07
C THR A 773 -1.28 -40.07 -34.21
N ASP A 774 -0.56 -41.04 -34.77
CA ASP A 774 -0.10 -42.22 -34.06
C ASP A 774 1.17 -41.90 -33.25
N VAL A 775 0.97 -41.76 -31.93
CA VAL A 775 2.00 -41.50 -30.91
C VAL A 775 3.07 -42.60 -30.86
N PHE A 776 2.71 -43.83 -31.21
CA PHE A 776 3.58 -45.01 -31.16
C PHE A 776 4.28 -45.30 -32.49
N LYS A 777 3.90 -44.61 -33.57
CA LYS A 777 4.53 -44.74 -34.89
C LYS A 777 5.77 -43.86 -34.99
N HIS A 778 6.84 -44.31 -34.35
CA HIS A 778 8.15 -43.67 -34.43
C HIS A 778 9.26 -44.73 -34.43
N VAL A 779 10.12 -44.74 -35.46
CA VAL A 779 11.16 -45.77 -35.63
C VAL A 779 12.08 -45.82 -34.41
N THR A 780 12.52 -44.65 -33.94
CA THR A 780 13.40 -44.52 -32.76
C THR A 780 12.73 -45.01 -31.47
N LEU A 781 11.39 -45.00 -31.40
CA LEU A 781 10.67 -45.56 -30.25
C LEU A 781 10.84 -47.07 -30.25
N VAL A 782 10.55 -47.74 -31.37
CA VAL A 782 10.69 -49.20 -31.47
C VAL A 782 12.14 -49.63 -31.22
N GLU A 783 13.13 -48.90 -31.76
CA GLU A 783 14.56 -49.15 -31.49
C GLU A 783 14.94 -48.97 -30.01
N THR A 784 14.37 -47.97 -29.34
CA THR A 784 14.62 -47.75 -27.90
C THR A 784 13.95 -48.84 -27.06
N LEU A 785 12.73 -49.22 -27.41
CA LEU A 785 12.00 -50.30 -26.74
C LEU A 785 12.69 -51.66 -26.94
N GLN A 786 13.29 -51.92 -28.12
CA GLN A 786 14.05 -53.14 -28.40
C GLN A 786 15.17 -53.35 -27.37
N LYS A 787 15.86 -52.27 -26.98
CA LYS A 787 16.92 -52.31 -25.95
C LYS A 787 16.40 -52.62 -24.54
N LEU A 788 15.10 -52.44 -24.30
CA LEU A 788 14.44 -52.73 -23.02
C LEU A 788 13.86 -54.14 -22.96
N VAL A 789 13.75 -54.84 -24.10
CA VAL A 789 13.28 -56.24 -24.15
C VAL A 789 14.37 -57.13 -23.56
N THR A 790 14.17 -57.53 -22.31
CA THR A 790 15.03 -58.46 -21.59
C THR A 790 14.18 -59.49 -20.85
N ARG A 791 14.81 -60.59 -20.42
CA ARG A 791 14.17 -61.61 -19.57
C ARG A 791 13.95 -61.13 -18.13
N ASN A 792 14.49 -59.97 -17.77
CA ASN A 792 14.37 -59.42 -16.42
C ASN A 792 13.05 -58.64 -16.27
N VAL A 793 12.04 -59.36 -15.80
CA VAL A 793 10.70 -58.83 -15.49
C VAL A 793 10.72 -57.79 -14.35
N GLU A 794 11.78 -57.73 -13.55
CA GLU A 794 11.94 -56.73 -12.47
C GLU A 794 12.54 -55.41 -12.95
N ASP A 795 12.88 -55.25 -14.24
CA ASP A 795 13.37 -53.98 -14.77
C ASP A 795 12.26 -52.91 -14.72
N ILE A 796 12.45 -51.91 -13.86
CA ILE A 796 11.51 -50.79 -13.65
C ILE A 796 11.18 -50.09 -14.97
N ARG A 797 12.12 -49.98 -15.92
CA ARG A 797 11.87 -49.36 -17.22
C ARG A 797 10.92 -50.21 -18.05
N GLN A 798 11.11 -51.53 -18.05
CA GLN A 798 10.25 -52.48 -18.76
C GLN A 798 8.84 -52.44 -18.17
N GLN A 799 8.71 -52.43 -16.83
CA GLN A 799 7.43 -52.31 -16.14
C GLN A 799 6.70 -51.00 -16.48
N THR A 800 7.40 -49.86 -16.44
CA THR A 800 6.83 -48.54 -16.75
C THR A 800 6.33 -48.45 -18.18
N VAL A 801 7.11 -48.91 -19.17
CA VAL A 801 6.69 -48.88 -20.57
C VAL A 801 5.52 -49.84 -20.82
N VAL A 802 5.58 -51.07 -20.27
CA VAL A 802 4.49 -52.04 -20.44
C VAL A 802 3.20 -51.51 -19.83
N LYS A 803 3.27 -50.88 -18.66
CA LYS A 803 2.13 -50.21 -18.03
C LYS A 803 1.58 -49.08 -18.91
N LEU A 804 2.44 -48.22 -19.47
CA LEU A 804 2.02 -47.15 -20.38
C LEU A 804 1.29 -47.70 -21.62
N LEU A 805 1.85 -48.74 -22.26
CA LEU A 805 1.24 -49.38 -23.42
C LEU A 805 -0.09 -50.05 -23.07
N HIS A 806 -0.17 -50.69 -21.89
CA HIS A 806 -1.40 -51.33 -21.42
C HIS A 806 -2.48 -50.29 -21.14
N ASP A 807 -2.14 -49.21 -20.42
CA ASP A 807 -3.05 -48.08 -20.17
C ASP A 807 -3.58 -47.52 -21.49
N ALA A 808 -2.70 -47.31 -22.50
CA ALA A 808 -3.10 -46.86 -23.84
C ALA A 808 -3.99 -47.87 -24.58
N HIS A 809 -3.71 -49.18 -24.46
CA HIS A 809 -4.49 -50.23 -25.09
C HIS A 809 -5.95 -50.26 -24.59
N VAL A 810 -6.17 -49.95 -23.32
CA VAL A 810 -7.51 -49.95 -22.70
C VAL A 810 -8.28 -48.64 -22.95
N MET A 811 -7.62 -47.56 -23.41
CA MET A 811 -8.28 -46.27 -23.65
C MET A 811 -9.34 -46.30 -24.76
N GLY A 812 -9.20 -47.17 -25.76
CA GLY A 812 -10.15 -47.28 -26.86
C GLY A 812 -9.66 -48.20 -27.99
N PRO A 813 -10.56 -48.61 -28.91
CA PRO A 813 -10.24 -49.60 -29.96
C PRO A 813 -9.14 -49.12 -30.92
N LEU A 814 -9.10 -47.82 -31.22
CA LEU A 814 -8.10 -47.21 -32.10
C LEU A 814 -6.69 -47.22 -31.48
N TRP A 815 -6.58 -46.94 -30.18
CA TRP A 815 -5.31 -47.04 -29.46
C TRP A 815 -4.88 -48.49 -29.25
N ALA A 816 -5.82 -49.41 -29.02
CA ALA A 816 -5.55 -50.84 -28.94
C ALA A 816 -4.86 -51.37 -30.21
N GLU A 817 -5.34 -50.98 -31.39
CA GLU A 817 -4.75 -51.36 -32.68
C GLU A 817 -3.33 -50.78 -32.85
N ARG A 818 -3.13 -49.50 -32.51
CA ARG A 818 -1.82 -48.83 -32.59
C ARG A 818 -0.79 -49.45 -31.65
N VAL A 819 -1.18 -49.75 -30.42
CA VAL A 819 -0.32 -50.44 -29.45
C VAL A 819 0.06 -51.82 -29.98
N LEU A 820 -0.91 -52.60 -30.48
CA LEU A 820 -0.63 -53.94 -31.00
C LEU A 820 0.31 -53.88 -32.23
N HIS A 821 0.14 -52.90 -33.11
CA HIS A 821 1.06 -52.66 -34.23
C HIS A 821 2.49 -52.32 -33.76
N CYS A 822 2.62 -51.49 -32.73
CA CYS A 822 3.92 -51.17 -32.12
C CYS A 822 4.58 -52.41 -31.51
N VAL A 823 3.84 -53.22 -30.73
CA VAL A 823 4.37 -54.44 -30.10
C VAL A 823 4.71 -55.51 -31.14
N ASN A 824 3.93 -55.66 -32.21
CA ASN A 824 4.26 -56.56 -33.31
C ASN A 824 5.52 -56.11 -34.07
N SER A 825 5.70 -54.80 -34.26
CA SER A 825 6.93 -54.25 -34.83
C SER A 825 8.13 -54.57 -33.94
N LEU A 826 7.98 -54.39 -32.62
CA LEU A 826 8.99 -54.74 -31.62
C LEU A 826 9.33 -56.25 -31.63
N ARG A 827 8.32 -57.13 -31.73
CA ARG A 827 8.49 -58.59 -31.85
C ARG A 827 9.36 -58.95 -33.05
N SER A 828 9.14 -58.32 -34.20
CA SER A 828 9.89 -58.62 -35.43
C SER A 828 11.37 -58.21 -35.37
N MET A 829 11.72 -57.29 -34.47
CA MET A 829 13.09 -56.81 -34.27
C MET A 829 13.85 -57.54 -33.15
N CYS A 830 13.17 -58.34 -32.32
CA CYS A 830 13.77 -59.01 -31.17
C CYS A 830 14.03 -60.50 -31.43
N ASP A 831 14.97 -61.08 -30.67
CA ASP A 831 15.13 -62.54 -30.60
C ASP A 831 13.87 -63.19 -30.01
N ALA A 832 13.38 -64.26 -30.65
CA ALA A 832 12.08 -64.86 -30.33
C ALA A 832 12.01 -65.42 -28.89
N ASP A 833 13.10 -66.00 -28.39
CA ASP A 833 13.16 -66.58 -27.04
C ASP A 833 13.20 -65.47 -25.96
N THR A 834 13.94 -64.40 -26.25
CA THR A 834 14.06 -63.24 -25.36
C THR A 834 12.77 -62.42 -25.31
N PHE A 835 12.07 -62.25 -26.43
CA PHE A 835 10.79 -61.56 -26.47
C PHE A 835 9.70 -62.34 -25.73
N LYS A 836 9.61 -63.65 -25.95
CA LYS A 836 8.62 -64.54 -25.30
C LYS A 836 8.72 -64.54 -23.77
N THR A 837 9.92 -64.32 -23.25
CA THR A 837 10.18 -64.29 -21.80
C THR A 837 10.16 -62.88 -21.21
N SER A 838 9.88 -61.85 -22.01
CA SER A 838 9.77 -60.45 -21.56
C SER A 838 8.36 -60.10 -21.07
N LEU A 839 8.24 -59.04 -20.26
CA LEU A 839 6.93 -58.52 -19.84
C LEU A 839 6.03 -58.11 -21.01
N PHE A 840 6.59 -57.69 -22.14
CA PHE A 840 5.81 -57.29 -23.32
C PHE A 840 4.99 -58.45 -23.88
N SER A 841 5.57 -59.67 -23.94
CA SER A 841 4.85 -60.85 -24.41
C SER A 841 3.80 -61.33 -23.39
N ILE A 842 4.09 -61.18 -22.09
CA ILE A 842 3.19 -61.59 -21.01
C ILE A 842 1.95 -60.68 -20.97
N ALA A 843 2.13 -59.37 -21.12
CA ALA A 843 1.05 -58.39 -20.94
C ALA A 843 0.06 -58.30 -22.10
N PHE A 844 0.46 -58.65 -23.33
CA PHE A 844 -0.37 -58.47 -24.53
C PHE A 844 -0.83 -59.80 -25.17
N GLU A 845 -0.59 -60.93 -24.50
CA GLU A 845 -1.03 -62.28 -24.93
C GLU A 845 -0.86 -62.53 -26.43
N ILE A 846 0.27 -62.09 -27.00
CA ILE A 846 0.52 -62.26 -28.42
C ILE A 846 0.81 -63.74 -28.65
N ASP A 847 -0.17 -64.45 -29.22
CA ASP A 847 -0.06 -65.86 -29.55
C ASP A 847 1.26 -66.15 -30.28
N VAL A 848 1.94 -67.17 -29.76
CA VAL A 848 3.25 -67.67 -30.21
C VAL A 848 3.13 -68.21 -31.63
#